data_AF-A0A7W6EE88-F1
#
_entry.id   AF-A0A7W6EE88-F1
#
_cell.length_a   1.000
_cell.length_b   1.000
_cell.length_c   1.000
_cell.angle_alpha   90.00
_cell.angle_beta   90.00
_cell.angle_gamma   90.00
#
_symmetry.space_group_name_H-M   'P 1'
#
loop_
_entity.id
_entity.type
_entity.pdbx_description
1 polymer ?
#
loop_
_entity_poly.entity_id
_entity_poly.type
_entity_poly.pdbx_seq_one_letter_code
_entity_poly.pdbx_strand_id
1 'polypeptide(L)'
;MRLGTGLVLSLAVIAVILGPGLIGSWRDDDTEPTGSITPAEQIPASAPPDRPPASAEPFPIAALPDTKPAPEPIEVRWPEPELEAFREALALYRANNIIEGDAAAARIPDLATRDTLEWIAIRLGNPDVDLARLQSFARRNPDWPGAAALRRRIETQYLRSRPASADVVRTFSAQEPATVAGRIALSVALADLGQADRALEVARTVWREEALSAAARRTLFDTHGAGFSADDHRARLRTLLYAENWEAAQETALRLGRDEAALADAFAAVAKRARDAGKLLDAVPAALWDRPEYLLARARFDRRADKLETAGSALIKAAEPNKAANTLAARQGPTEAAAEADNDAAQAGDAEPDDIAAPAAAADSAPDIKVIAAPKVIAAPTPASAEAGEPAADQATLDMLAVGPRWALEQRLVARALLDAGKPKAAYEIAALPFATSDADKIDAAFFAGWIALRFLKDADSAAEHFATATPHATMPISKARIAYWRGRAAEAQKDEAASRGFYNDAAEHTTTYYGQLARTRLGLGEVGVRPLPEPSQEARRDLAQMRSAQAVRLLIKAGETELILPFLAGMAASLDADRLAALAEVVEEAADARATLVLGKAAAHRGKPFDVPAFPTFGIPDIDTTAIEGPMIYAITRQESAFNGQAVSHAGARGLMQLMPATARETARGAGLPYDVTRLTSDPAYNARLGARHLGELVDRWGGSYVLAIASYNAGPGNVRKWIAAYGDPRSPNIDAIDWVERIPFSETRNYVQRVLENLQVYRERLDQKTALLIEKDLHRGRRASP
;
A
#
# COMPACT_ATOMS: atom_id res chain seq x y z
N MET A 1 43.00 5.88 7.09
CA MET A 1 42.46 6.55 8.31
C MET A 1 40.93 6.55 8.22
N ARG A 2 40.23 6.80 9.35
CA ARG A 2 38.76 6.71 9.59
C ARG A 2 37.90 6.96 8.33
N LEU A 3 37.05 6.04 7.83
CA LEU A 3 35.86 5.38 8.42
C LEU A 3 34.69 6.32 8.76
N GLY A 4 33.51 6.06 8.16
CA GLY A 4 32.26 6.06 8.94
C GLY A 4 31.05 6.88 8.43
N THR A 5 30.38 6.42 7.37
CA THR A 5 28.89 6.45 7.25
C THR A 5 28.47 5.23 6.40
N GLY A 6 27.32 4.64 6.70
CA GLY A 6 26.90 3.36 6.12
C GLY A 6 25.50 3.38 5.51
N LEU A 7 25.27 2.38 4.64
CA LEU A 7 24.00 1.93 4.07
C LEU A 7 22.73 2.46 4.77
N VAL A 8 21.98 3.30 4.05
CA VAL A 8 20.52 3.36 4.16
C VAL A 8 19.96 2.22 3.29
N LEU A 9 19.04 1.42 3.80
CA LEU A 9 18.36 0.33 3.07
C LEU A 9 16.86 0.62 2.94
N SER A 10 16.21 -0.06 2.01
CA SER A 10 14.75 -0.30 1.97
C SER A 10 13.84 0.93 2.13
N LEU A 11 13.57 1.57 0.99
CA LEU A 11 12.36 2.37 0.76
C LEU A 11 11.81 2.06 -0.65
N ALA A 12 11.89 0.78 -1.05
CA ALA A 12 11.85 0.37 -2.45
C ALA A 12 10.49 -0.20 -2.88
N VAL A 13 9.74 -0.82 -1.96
CA VAL A 13 8.52 -1.58 -2.32
C VAL A 13 7.27 -0.71 -2.47
N ILE A 14 7.17 0.44 -1.78
CA ILE A 14 5.98 1.31 -1.80
C ILE A 14 5.66 1.82 -3.24
N ALA A 15 6.69 2.06 -4.05
CA ALA A 15 6.55 2.57 -5.42
C ALA A 15 6.29 1.47 -6.48
N VAL A 16 6.05 0.20 -6.11
CA VAL A 16 5.89 -0.89 -7.08
C VAL A 16 4.48 -0.93 -7.72
N ILE A 17 3.46 -0.43 -7.01
CA ILE A 17 2.06 -0.43 -7.51
C ILE A 17 1.75 0.86 -8.29
N LEU A 18 2.39 1.98 -7.93
CA LEU A 18 2.43 3.22 -8.72
C LEU A 18 3.90 3.62 -8.88
N GLY A 19 4.47 3.35 -10.07
CA GLY A 19 5.89 3.55 -10.36
C GLY A 19 6.37 4.99 -10.12
N PRO A 20 7.65 5.22 -9.76
CA PRO A 20 8.16 6.57 -9.46
C PRO A 20 8.11 7.55 -10.65
N GLY A 21 7.87 7.06 -11.87
CA GLY A 21 7.54 7.89 -13.04
C GLY A 21 6.15 8.56 -13.00
N LEU A 22 5.30 8.25 -12.03
CA LEU A 22 4.00 8.92 -11.82
C LEU A 22 4.10 10.23 -11.03
N ILE A 23 5.31 10.64 -10.62
CA ILE A 23 5.61 12.00 -10.18
C ILE A 23 6.59 12.60 -11.19
N GLY A 24 6.05 13.20 -12.26
CA GLY A 24 6.85 13.85 -13.29
C GLY A 24 7.64 15.04 -12.74
N SER A 25 8.97 14.98 -12.82
CA SER A 25 9.85 16.10 -12.50
C SER A 25 9.95 17.03 -13.71
N TRP A 26 9.22 18.14 -13.67
CA TRP A 26 9.15 19.19 -14.70
C TRP A 26 10.53 19.71 -15.14
N ARG A 27 10.84 19.64 -16.44
CA ARG A 27 11.84 20.47 -17.14
C ARG A 27 11.77 20.35 -18.66
N ASP A 28 12.46 21.25 -19.35
CA ASP A 28 11.96 21.88 -20.58
C ASP A 28 12.80 21.58 -21.86
N ASP A 29 12.12 21.76 -23.00
CA ASP A 29 12.55 22.18 -24.36
C ASP A 29 13.41 21.30 -25.33
N ASP A 30 12.82 21.09 -26.51
CA ASP A 30 13.31 21.27 -27.90
C ASP A 30 14.49 20.49 -28.50
N THR A 31 14.22 19.61 -29.49
CA THR A 31 14.26 19.94 -30.95
C THR A 31 13.96 18.75 -31.89
N GLU A 32 13.33 19.02 -33.05
CA GLU A 32 12.90 18.09 -34.14
C GLU A 32 13.47 18.56 -35.52
N PRO A 33 13.14 18.00 -36.72
CA PRO A 33 12.41 16.77 -37.14
C PRO A 33 13.36 15.81 -37.93
N THR A 34 13.11 15.00 -38.99
CA THR A 34 12.02 14.62 -39.95
C THR A 34 12.46 13.28 -40.64
N GLY A 35 11.69 12.48 -41.41
CA GLY A 35 10.26 12.42 -41.76
C GLY A 35 10.00 12.08 -43.25
N SER A 36 8.99 11.23 -43.56
CA SER A 36 8.39 10.92 -44.90
C SER A 36 9.22 10.04 -45.90
N ILE A 37 8.70 9.37 -46.95
CA ILE A 37 7.40 9.39 -47.70
C ILE A 37 6.86 7.94 -47.98
N THR A 38 5.55 7.88 -48.26
CA THR A 38 4.57 6.80 -48.56
C THR A 38 4.57 6.31 -50.06
N PRO A 39 3.50 5.67 -50.65
CA PRO A 39 2.77 4.41 -50.36
C PRO A 39 2.50 3.51 -51.62
N ALA A 40 1.45 2.64 -51.55
CA ALA A 40 0.63 2.04 -52.62
C ALA A 40 1.08 0.68 -53.23
N GLU A 41 0.21 -0.20 -53.76
CA GLU A 41 -1.27 -0.14 -53.97
C GLU A 41 -1.97 -1.52 -53.82
N GLN A 42 -3.23 -1.64 -54.26
CA GLN A 42 -4.19 -2.76 -54.10
C GLN A 42 -4.00 -3.85 -55.22
N ILE A 43 -4.84 -4.85 -55.55
CA ILE A 43 -6.31 -5.03 -55.61
C ILE A 43 -6.72 -6.55 -55.49
N PRO A 44 -7.93 -7.11 -55.83
CA PRO A 44 -8.76 -7.79 -54.82
C PRO A 44 -9.20 -9.26 -55.11
N ALA A 45 -10.23 -9.72 -54.38
CA ALA A 45 -10.75 -11.10 -54.28
C ALA A 45 -11.78 -11.55 -55.33
N SER A 46 -12.15 -12.86 -55.32
CA SER A 46 -13.40 -13.37 -55.93
C SER A 46 -13.94 -14.71 -55.35
N ALA A 47 -15.10 -14.65 -54.70
CA ALA A 47 -16.30 -15.54 -54.65
C ALA A 47 -16.25 -17.12 -54.65
N PRO A 48 -17.25 -17.79 -54.00
CA PRO A 48 -17.50 -19.26 -54.01
C PRO A 48 -18.58 -19.69 -55.06
N PRO A 49 -18.99 -20.98 -55.15
CA PRO A 49 -20.13 -21.56 -54.37
C PRO A 49 -19.88 -23.06 -53.99
N ASP A 50 -20.79 -24.02 -53.67
CA ASP A 50 -22.27 -24.12 -53.55
C ASP A 50 -22.71 -25.33 -52.64
N ARG A 51 -24.01 -25.69 -52.61
CA ARG A 51 -24.61 -26.97 -52.10
C ARG A 51 -25.40 -27.72 -53.21
N PRO A 52 -25.80 -28.99 -52.99
CA PRO A 52 -27.22 -29.38 -53.11
C PRO A 52 -27.71 -30.39 -52.02
N PRO A 53 -29.01 -30.83 -51.99
CA PRO A 53 -29.72 -31.01 -50.70
C PRO A 53 -30.60 -32.28 -50.52
N ALA A 54 -31.42 -32.28 -49.44
CA ALA A 54 -32.68 -33.01 -49.21
C ALA A 54 -32.58 -34.53 -48.89
N SER A 55 -33.52 -35.17 -48.16
CA SER A 55 -34.92 -34.78 -47.88
C SER A 55 -35.50 -35.33 -46.55
N ALA A 56 -36.27 -34.52 -45.83
CA ALA A 56 -37.35 -34.91 -44.91
C ALA A 56 -38.26 -33.70 -44.65
N GLU A 57 -39.59 -33.85 -44.67
CA GLU A 57 -40.54 -32.74 -44.46
C GLU A 57 -41.03 -32.60 -43.00
N PRO A 58 -41.52 -31.40 -42.59
CA PRO A 58 -41.41 -30.98 -41.19
C PRO A 58 -42.70 -31.09 -40.37
N PHE A 59 -42.53 -31.11 -39.04
CA PHE A 59 -43.58 -30.71 -38.11
C PHE A 59 -43.83 -29.19 -38.19
N PRO A 60 -45.05 -28.71 -37.88
CA PRO A 60 -45.31 -27.28 -37.71
C PRO A 60 -44.64 -26.76 -36.43
N ILE A 61 -43.35 -26.46 -36.52
CA ILE A 61 -42.64 -25.64 -35.54
C ILE A 61 -43.32 -24.26 -35.57
N ALA A 62 -44.00 -23.89 -34.49
CA ALA A 62 -44.32 -22.49 -34.25
C ALA A 62 -42.98 -21.75 -34.21
N ALA A 63 -42.75 -20.85 -35.17
CA ALA A 63 -41.45 -20.22 -35.35
C ALA A 63 -40.98 -19.62 -34.03
N LEU A 64 -39.82 -20.08 -33.55
CA LEU A 64 -38.99 -19.23 -32.72
C LEU A 64 -38.84 -17.91 -33.50
N PRO A 65 -39.09 -16.73 -32.90
CA PRO A 65 -38.64 -15.50 -33.55
C PRO A 65 -37.16 -15.68 -33.85
N ASP A 66 -36.74 -15.26 -35.06
CA ASP A 66 -35.37 -15.50 -35.54
C ASP A 66 -34.37 -15.32 -34.41
N THR A 67 -33.42 -16.25 -34.28
CA THR A 67 -32.30 -16.09 -33.35
C THR A 67 -31.56 -14.84 -33.78
N LYS A 68 -31.96 -13.70 -33.19
CA LYS A 68 -31.46 -12.37 -33.49
C LYS A 68 -29.95 -12.52 -33.45
N PRO A 69 -29.25 -12.30 -34.59
CA PRO A 69 -27.83 -12.62 -34.68
C PRO A 69 -27.16 -12.00 -33.47
N ALA A 70 -26.30 -12.78 -32.79
CA ALA A 70 -25.55 -12.27 -31.66
C ALA A 70 -24.96 -10.94 -32.11
N PRO A 71 -25.42 -9.80 -31.54
CA PRO A 71 -25.30 -8.52 -32.20
C PRO A 71 -23.83 -8.30 -32.45
N GLU A 72 -23.48 -8.09 -33.73
CA GLU A 72 -22.09 -8.04 -34.17
C GLU A 72 -21.32 -7.16 -33.19
N PRO A 73 -20.15 -7.61 -32.70
CA PRO A 73 -19.34 -6.80 -31.81
C PRO A 73 -19.27 -5.40 -32.40
N ILE A 74 -19.65 -4.39 -31.63
CA ILE A 74 -19.52 -3.02 -32.09
C ILE A 74 -18.02 -2.79 -32.19
N GLU A 75 -17.46 -3.03 -33.38
CA GLU A 75 -16.10 -2.65 -33.76
C GLU A 75 -16.07 -1.12 -33.71
N VAL A 76 -15.89 -0.57 -32.51
CA VAL A 76 -15.34 0.76 -32.28
C VAL A 76 -13.89 0.69 -32.74
N ARG A 77 -13.73 0.63 -34.06
CA ARG A 77 -12.45 0.49 -34.74
C ARG A 77 -12.01 1.88 -35.10
N TRP A 78 -11.32 2.51 -34.14
CA TRP A 78 -10.58 3.75 -34.38
C TRP A 78 -9.76 3.59 -35.67
N PRO A 79 -10.10 4.31 -36.74
CA PRO A 79 -9.40 4.17 -38.01
C PRO A 79 -8.02 4.82 -37.87
N GLU A 80 -7.00 4.35 -38.60
CA GLU A 80 -5.62 4.87 -38.44
C GLU A 80 -5.52 6.40 -38.52
N PRO A 81 -6.25 7.15 -39.37
CA PRO A 81 -6.23 8.61 -39.32
C PRO A 81 -6.69 9.24 -37.99
N GLU A 82 -7.55 8.56 -37.22
CA GLU A 82 -7.93 9.00 -35.87
C GLU A 82 -6.88 8.56 -34.83
N LEU A 83 -6.30 7.37 -34.97
CA LEU A 83 -5.19 6.93 -34.12
C LEU A 83 -3.95 7.83 -34.30
N GLU A 84 -3.64 8.26 -35.52
CA GLU A 84 -2.60 9.24 -35.80
C GLU A 84 -2.92 10.61 -35.20
N ALA A 85 -4.15 11.12 -35.35
CA ALA A 85 -4.57 12.36 -34.70
C ALA A 85 -4.52 12.28 -33.16
N PHE A 86 -4.79 11.11 -32.58
CA PHE A 86 -4.60 10.84 -31.15
C PHE A 86 -3.12 10.82 -30.76
N ARG A 87 -2.26 10.13 -31.54
CA ARG A 87 -0.80 10.06 -31.35
C ARG A 87 -0.17 11.46 -31.44
N GLU A 88 -0.60 12.30 -32.39
CA GLU A 88 -0.21 13.72 -32.56
C GLU A 88 -0.57 14.55 -31.32
N ALA A 89 -1.84 14.53 -30.88
CA ALA A 89 -2.27 15.28 -29.70
C ALA A 89 -1.58 14.80 -28.40
N LEU A 90 -1.38 13.48 -28.24
CA LEU A 90 -0.63 12.91 -27.12
C LEU A 90 0.85 13.32 -27.13
N ALA A 91 1.49 13.40 -28.29
CA ALA A 91 2.87 13.89 -28.41
C ALA A 91 2.97 15.38 -27.98
N LEU A 92 2.03 16.22 -28.43
CA LEU A 92 1.97 17.63 -28.04
C LEU A 92 1.76 17.80 -26.54
N TYR A 93 0.86 17.03 -25.91
CA TYR A 93 0.68 17.06 -24.45
C TYR A 93 1.90 16.52 -23.67
N ARG A 94 2.64 15.55 -24.22
CA ARG A 94 3.93 15.09 -23.65
C ARG A 94 5.02 16.16 -23.74
N ALA A 95 5.01 16.98 -24.79
CA ALA A 95 5.85 18.16 -24.92
C ALA A 95 5.31 19.39 -24.15
N ASN A 96 4.30 19.23 -23.26
CA ASN A 96 3.65 20.31 -22.51
C ASN A 96 2.99 21.41 -23.38
N ASN A 97 2.83 21.17 -24.69
CA ASN A 97 2.23 22.09 -25.65
C ASN A 97 0.70 21.93 -25.64
N ILE A 98 0.08 22.47 -24.60
CA ILE A 98 -1.37 22.33 -24.36
C ILE A 98 -2.20 23.00 -25.47
N ILE A 99 -1.79 24.15 -26.00
CA ILE A 99 -2.59 24.92 -26.97
C ILE A 99 -2.71 24.17 -28.30
N GLU A 100 -1.60 23.65 -28.83
CA GLU A 100 -1.64 22.88 -30.07
C GLU A 100 -2.20 21.47 -29.85
N GLY A 101 -1.95 20.85 -28.68
CA GLY A 101 -2.60 19.59 -28.30
C GLY A 101 -4.13 19.70 -28.24
N ASP A 102 -4.66 20.80 -27.67
CA ASP A 102 -6.10 21.08 -27.63
C ASP A 102 -6.67 21.34 -29.03
N ALA A 103 -5.95 22.08 -29.88
CA ALA A 103 -6.33 22.29 -31.28
C ALA A 103 -6.30 20.97 -32.09
N ALA A 104 -5.33 20.09 -31.81
CA ALA A 104 -5.21 18.78 -32.43
C ALA A 104 -6.38 17.87 -32.03
N ALA A 105 -6.66 17.78 -30.72
CA ALA A 105 -7.76 17.02 -30.14
C ALA A 105 -9.14 17.53 -30.60
N ALA A 106 -9.30 18.85 -30.81
CA ALA A 106 -10.56 19.43 -31.28
C ALA A 106 -10.97 18.98 -32.70
N ARG A 107 -10.03 18.49 -33.53
CA ARG A 107 -10.32 17.94 -34.87
C ARG A 107 -10.91 16.52 -34.82
N ILE A 108 -10.80 15.81 -33.69
CA ILE A 108 -11.22 14.41 -33.57
C ILE A 108 -12.75 14.34 -33.37
N PRO A 109 -13.49 13.56 -34.19
CA PRO A 109 -14.94 13.47 -34.06
C PRO A 109 -15.40 12.73 -32.79
N ASP A 110 -14.75 11.64 -32.41
CA ASP A 110 -15.19 10.84 -31.27
C ASP A 110 -15.06 11.59 -29.93
N LEU A 111 -15.97 11.29 -29.00
CA LEU A 111 -15.99 11.87 -27.67
C LEU A 111 -15.12 11.08 -26.68
N ALA A 112 -15.00 9.76 -26.79
CA ALA A 112 -14.14 8.98 -25.90
C ALA A 112 -12.65 9.24 -26.18
N THR A 113 -12.25 9.37 -27.45
CA THR A 113 -10.90 9.80 -27.84
C THR A 113 -10.58 11.19 -27.29
N ARG A 114 -11.50 12.15 -27.38
CA ARG A 114 -11.33 13.50 -26.82
C ARG A 114 -11.36 13.54 -25.29
N ASP A 115 -12.17 12.73 -24.62
CA ASP A 115 -12.15 12.62 -23.16
C ASP A 115 -10.87 11.95 -22.64
N THR A 116 -10.32 11.00 -23.40
CA THR A 116 -9.00 10.40 -23.12
C THR A 116 -7.89 11.43 -23.24
N LEU A 117 -7.90 12.22 -24.32
CA LEU A 117 -6.96 13.32 -24.53
C LEU A 117 -7.09 14.44 -23.50
N GLU A 118 -8.31 14.83 -23.10
CA GLU A 118 -8.56 15.81 -22.04
C GLU A 118 -8.03 15.32 -20.68
N TRP A 119 -8.20 14.02 -20.36
CA TRP A 119 -7.62 13.43 -19.15
C TRP A 119 -6.09 13.38 -19.19
N ILE A 120 -5.49 13.09 -20.35
CA ILE A 120 -4.05 13.16 -20.59
C ILE A 120 -3.56 14.61 -20.39
N ALA A 121 -4.23 15.59 -21.00
CA ALA A 121 -3.91 17.01 -20.89
C ALA A 121 -4.02 17.52 -19.45
N ILE A 122 -5.07 17.13 -18.71
CA ILE A 122 -5.20 17.44 -17.29
C ILE A 122 -4.06 16.77 -16.49
N ARG A 123 -3.67 15.53 -16.79
CA ARG A 123 -2.64 14.81 -16.03
C ARG A 123 -1.22 15.32 -16.29
N LEU A 124 -0.84 15.50 -17.54
CA LEU A 124 0.49 15.95 -17.94
C LEU A 124 0.64 17.47 -17.83
N GLY A 125 -0.45 18.22 -18.06
CA GLY A 125 -0.46 19.66 -18.13
C GLY A 125 -0.35 20.37 -16.77
N ASN A 126 0.62 21.29 -16.75
CA ASN A 126 0.78 22.53 -15.99
C ASN A 126 -0.16 22.76 -14.75
N PRO A 127 0.37 23.16 -13.56
CA PRO A 127 -0.44 23.66 -12.43
C PRO A 127 -1.49 24.75 -12.74
N ASP A 128 -1.46 25.40 -13.90
CA ASP A 128 -2.37 26.47 -14.33
C ASP A 128 -3.69 26.00 -14.99
N VAL A 129 -3.93 24.69 -15.18
CA VAL A 129 -5.22 24.18 -15.70
C VAL A 129 -6.38 24.66 -14.83
N ASP A 130 -7.29 25.46 -15.41
CA ASP A 130 -8.26 26.26 -14.67
C ASP A 130 -9.42 25.45 -14.05
N LEU A 131 -10.13 26.11 -13.11
CA LEU A 131 -11.23 25.52 -12.36
C LEU A 131 -12.42 25.09 -13.26
N ALA A 132 -12.72 25.84 -14.31
CA ALA A 132 -13.83 25.54 -15.21
C ALA A 132 -13.55 24.34 -16.12
N ARG A 133 -12.31 24.19 -16.62
CA ARG A 133 -11.87 23.02 -17.40
C ARG A 133 -11.93 21.75 -16.55
N LEU A 134 -11.34 21.76 -15.35
CA LEU A 134 -11.39 20.63 -14.42
C LEU A 134 -12.83 20.23 -14.04
N GLN A 135 -13.69 21.21 -13.72
CA GLN A 135 -15.10 20.96 -13.42
C GLN A 135 -15.88 20.45 -14.65
N SER A 136 -15.57 20.94 -15.86
CA SER A 136 -16.18 20.49 -17.11
C SER A 136 -15.89 19.01 -17.34
N PHE A 137 -14.62 18.61 -17.26
CA PHE A 137 -14.25 17.19 -17.37
C PHE A 137 -14.88 16.33 -16.26
N ALA A 138 -14.85 16.77 -14.99
CA ALA A 138 -15.45 16.03 -13.87
C ALA A 138 -16.97 15.79 -14.05
N ARG A 139 -17.72 16.81 -14.49
CA ARG A 139 -19.17 16.68 -14.75
C ARG A 139 -19.48 15.78 -15.95
N ARG A 140 -18.62 15.76 -16.96
CA ARG A 140 -18.80 14.94 -18.17
C ARG A 140 -18.35 13.49 -17.96
N ASN A 141 -17.44 13.21 -17.03
CA ASN A 141 -16.77 11.91 -16.89
C ASN A 141 -16.76 11.41 -15.42
N PRO A 142 -17.94 11.10 -14.83
CA PRO A 142 -18.05 10.69 -13.43
C PRO A 142 -17.47 9.29 -13.15
N ASP A 143 -17.39 8.42 -14.16
CA ASP A 143 -16.88 7.05 -14.09
C ASP A 143 -15.35 6.94 -14.34
N TRP A 144 -14.67 8.07 -14.55
CA TRP A 144 -13.28 8.10 -15.02
C TRP A 144 -12.27 7.83 -13.89
N PRO A 145 -11.16 7.10 -14.16
CA PRO A 145 -10.11 6.87 -13.17
C PRO A 145 -9.51 8.16 -12.63
N GLY A 146 -9.40 8.21 -11.29
CA GLY A 146 -8.83 9.33 -10.58
C GLY A 146 -9.83 10.44 -10.22
N ALA A 147 -11.14 10.22 -10.32
CA ALA A 147 -12.18 11.19 -9.93
C ALA A 147 -11.92 11.85 -8.55
N ALA A 148 -11.48 11.08 -7.54
CA ALA A 148 -11.10 11.62 -6.23
C ALA A 148 -9.87 12.57 -6.30
N ALA A 149 -8.84 12.23 -7.08
CA ALA A 149 -7.67 13.09 -7.29
C ALA A 149 -8.03 14.37 -8.09
N LEU A 150 -8.91 14.24 -9.08
CA LEU A 150 -9.47 15.36 -9.84
C LEU A 150 -10.25 16.31 -8.93
N ARG A 151 -11.12 15.80 -8.04
CA ARG A 151 -11.78 16.57 -6.98
C ARG A 151 -10.76 17.30 -6.10
N ARG A 152 -9.71 16.62 -5.63
CA ARG A 152 -8.65 17.27 -4.83
C ARG A 152 -7.94 18.41 -5.58
N ARG A 153 -7.73 18.30 -6.91
CA ARG A 153 -7.21 19.40 -7.75
C ARG A 153 -8.22 20.55 -7.92
N ILE A 154 -9.50 20.23 -8.15
CA ILE A 154 -10.60 21.20 -8.22
C ILE A 154 -10.67 22.03 -6.94
N GLU A 155 -10.74 21.39 -5.77
CA GLU A 155 -10.78 22.06 -4.46
C GLU A 155 -9.53 22.90 -4.19
N THR A 156 -8.37 22.48 -4.69
CA THR A 156 -7.12 23.26 -4.61
C THR A 156 -7.20 24.55 -5.45
N GLN A 157 -7.87 24.54 -6.60
CA GLN A 157 -8.05 25.76 -7.40
C GLN A 157 -9.04 26.74 -6.76
N TYR A 158 -10.06 26.31 -5.99
CA TYR A 158 -10.99 27.23 -5.30
C TYR A 158 -10.26 28.27 -4.40
N LEU A 159 -9.22 27.85 -3.68
CA LEU A 159 -8.42 28.76 -2.83
C LEU A 159 -7.54 29.72 -3.64
N ARG A 160 -7.14 29.33 -4.86
CA ARG A 160 -6.28 30.11 -5.77
C ARG A 160 -7.09 31.11 -6.59
N SER A 161 -8.12 30.65 -7.30
CA SER A 161 -8.92 31.47 -8.22
C SER A 161 -10.01 32.28 -7.53
N ARG A 162 -10.32 31.98 -6.26
CA ARG A 162 -11.29 32.70 -5.40
C ARG A 162 -12.61 33.05 -6.14
N PRO A 163 -13.37 32.05 -6.63
CA PRO A 163 -14.68 32.30 -7.21
C PRO A 163 -15.64 32.85 -6.14
N ALA A 164 -16.78 33.41 -6.56
CA ALA A 164 -17.70 34.11 -5.67
C ALA A 164 -18.10 33.24 -4.46
N SER A 165 -18.02 33.81 -3.24
CA SER A 165 -18.16 33.08 -1.97
C SER A 165 -19.48 32.31 -1.84
N ALA A 166 -20.55 32.77 -2.50
CA ALA A 166 -21.83 32.06 -2.62
C ALA A 166 -21.73 30.75 -3.43
N ASP A 167 -20.94 30.72 -4.52
CA ASP A 167 -20.69 29.50 -5.29
C ASP A 167 -19.81 28.51 -4.51
N VAL A 168 -18.85 29.02 -3.72
CA VAL A 168 -18.01 28.20 -2.82
C VAL A 168 -18.89 27.49 -1.78
N VAL A 169 -19.70 28.24 -1.04
CA VAL A 169 -20.60 27.68 -0.02
C VAL A 169 -21.65 26.77 -0.64
N ARG A 170 -22.23 27.10 -1.81
CA ARG A 170 -23.16 26.21 -2.52
C ARG A 170 -22.50 24.89 -2.93
N THR A 171 -21.26 24.93 -3.40
CA THR A 171 -20.51 23.71 -3.75
C THR A 171 -20.31 22.83 -2.52
N PHE A 172 -19.72 23.39 -1.46
CA PHE A 172 -19.36 22.60 -0.28
C PHE A 172 -20.53 22.23 0.64
N SER A 173 -21.71 22.85 0.45
CA SER A 173 -22.96 22.40 1.09
C SER A 173 -23.61 21.20 0.38
N ALA A 174 -23.20 20.90 -0.86
CA ALA A 174 -23.64 19.69 -1.58
C ALA A 174 -22.66 18.51 -1.42
N GLN A 175 -21.40 18.80 -1.14
CA GLN A 175 -20.35 17.81 -0.87
C GLN A 175 -19.21 18.47 -0.08
N GLU A 176 -18.94 18.01 1.13
CA GLU A 176 -17.92 18.62 2.01
C GLU A 176 -16.51 18.62 1.38
N PRO A 177 -15.59 19.53 1.76
CA PRO A 177 -14.27 19.60 1.14
C PRO A 177 -13.35 18.45 1.58
N ALA A 178 -12.88 17.64 0.63
CA ALA A 178 -11.91 16.56 0.86
C ALA A 178 -10.45 17.04 1.01
N THR A 179 -10.20 18.37 0.96
CA THR A 179 -8.86 18.96 1.04
C THR A 179 -8.76 20.09 2.04
N VAL A 180 -7.54 20.32 2.53
CA VAL A 180 -7.17 21.50 3.32
C VAL A 180 -7.49 22.78 2.56
N ALA A 181 -7.16 22.84 1.27
CA ALA A 181 -7.40 24.03 0.44
C ALA A 181 -8.91 24.33 0.28
N GLY A 182 -9.73 23.29 0.08
CA GLY A 182 -11.19 23.41 0.05
C GLY A 182 -11.78 23.86 1.39
N ARG A 183 -11.31 23.29 2.52
CA ARG A 183 -11.73 23.72 3.87
C ARG A 183 -11.36 25.19 4.17
N ILE A 184 -10.19 25.66 3.74
CA ILE A 184 -9.81 27.09 3.85
C ILE A 184 -10.65 27.98 2.93
N ALA A 185 -10.89 27.56 1.69
CA ALA A 185 -11.76 28.31 0.77
C ALA A 185 -13.19 28.43 1.34
N LEU A 186 -13.70 27.38 1.96
CA LEU A 186 -14.98 27.39 2.67
C LEU A 186 -14.98 28.32 3.90
N SER A 187 -13.95 28.29 4.76
CA SER A 187 -13.91 29.14 5.95
C SER A 187 -13.85 30.63 5.59
N VAL A 188 -13.07 31.01 4.58
CA VAL A 188 -13.04 32.37 4.03
C VAL A 188 -14.41 32.74 3.43
N ALA A 189 -14.99 31.88 2.59
CA ALA A 189 -16.28 32.17 1.96
C ALA A 189 -17.45 32.28 2.94
N LEU A 190 -17.42 31.56 4.07
CA LEU A 190 -18.39 31.72 5.16
C LEU A 190 -18.19 33.05 5.89
N ALA A 191 -16.95 33.49 6.11
CA ALA A 191 -16.65 34.79 6.72
C ALA A 191 -17.09 35.97 5.83
N ASP A 192 -16.83 35.90 4.51
CA ASP A 192 -17.27 36.90 3.52
C ASP A 192 -18.81 37.08 3.54
N LEU A 193 -19.54 35.98 3.78
CA LEU A 193 -21.00 35.95 3.87
C LEU A 193 -21.54 36.18 5.30
N GLY A 194 -20.70 36.66 6.22
CA GLY A 194 -21.08 37.04 7.59
C GLY A 194 -21.35 35.88 8.56
N GLN A 195 -21.08 34.63 8.17
CA GLN A 195 -21.32 33.43 8.99
C GLN A 195 -20.13 33.12 9.91
N ALA A 196 -19.75 34.11 10.73
CA ALA A 196 -18.48 34.13 11.48
C ALA A 196 -18.23 32.90 12.36
N ASP A 197 -19.24 32.40 13.07
CA ASP A 197 -19.07 31.24 13.98
C ASP A 197 -18.75 29.95 13.20
N ARG A 198 -19.52 29.65 12.14
CA ARG A 198 -19.28 28.51 11.24
C ARG A 198 -17.93 28.64 10.52
N ALA A 199 -17.56 29.86 10.16
CA ALA A 199 -16.28 30.16 9.54
C ALA A 199 -15.11 29.85 10.49
N LEU A 200 -15.22 30.25 11.76
CA LEU A 200 -14.22 29.98 12.79
C LEU A 200 -14.16 28.50 13.20
N GLU A 201 -15.29 27.79 13.21
CA GLU A 201 -15.36 26.35 13.44
C GLU A 201 -14.52 25.58 12.41
N VAL A 202 -14.78 25.77 11.11
CA VAL A 202 -13.98 25.15 10.02
C VAL A 202 -12.51 25.57 10.09
N ALA A 203 -12.24 26.85 10.40
CA ALA A 203 -10.87 27.36 10.53
C ALA A 203 -10.11 26.75 11.72
N ARG A 204 -10.77 26.44 12.84
CA ARG A 204 -10.14 25.81 14.01
C ARG A 204 -9.70 24.37 13.72
N THR A 205 -10.55 23.55 13.10
CA THR A 205 -10.20 22.18 12.68
C THR A 205 -8.93 22.20 11.83
N VAL A 206 -8.92 23.00 10.76
CA VAL A 206 -7.76 23.14 9.87
C VAL A 206 -6.54 23.70 10.61
N TRP A 207 -6.70 24.66 11.51
CA TRP A 207 -5.58 25.23 12.26
C TRP A 207 -4.96 24.22 13.24
N ARG A 208 -5.76 23.37 13.89
CA ARG A 208 -5.27 22.34 14.82
C ARG A 208 -4.59 21.18 14.11
N GLU A 209 -5.19 20.67 13.04
CA GLU A 209 -4.87 19.35 12.48
C GLU A 209 -3.96 19.38 11.26
N GLU A 210 -3.87 20.50 10.53
CA GLU A 210 -3.27 20.49 9.19
C GLU A 210 -1.85 21.06 9.07
N ALA A 211 -1.06 20.41 8.21
CA ALA A 211 0.26 20.85 7.77
C ALA A 211 0.13 21.99 6.74
N LEU A 212 0.10 23.23 7.23
CA LEU A 212 -0.16 24.42 6.41
C LEU A 212 1.11 25.00 5.75
N SER A 213 1.02 25.32 4.46
CA SER A 213 1.98 26.19 3.79
C SER A 213 1.93 27.61 4.38
N ALA A 214 3.00 28.41 4.18
CA ALA A 214 3.04 29.79 4.69
C ALA A 214 1.87 30.66 4.18
N ALA A 215 1.45 30.47 2.92
CA ALA A 215 0.31 31.18 2.34
C ALA A 215 -1.05 30.73 2.91
N ALA A 216 -1.23 29.43 3.16
CA ALA A 216 -2.43 28.88 3.79
C ALA A 216 -2.53 29.33 5.26
N ARG A 217 -1.42 29.22 6.02
CA ARG A 217 -1.26 29.73 7.39
C ARG A 217 -1.59 31.22 7.48
N ARG A 218 -1.04 32.03 6.56
CA ARG A 218 -1.34 33.46 6.49
C ARG A 218 -2.82 33.71 6.20
N THR A 219 -3.41 33.05 5.21
CA THR A 219 -4.82 33.27 4.84
C THR A 219 -5.75 32.99 6.04
N LEU A 220 -5.54 31.87 6.75
CA LEU A 220 -6.33 31.57 7.95
C LEU A 220 -6.09 32.56 9.10
N PHE A 221 -4.86 33.04 9.30
CA PHE A 221 -4.56 33.97 10.38
C PHE A 221 -5.05 35.39 10.08
N ASP A 222 -4.93 35.85 8.84
CA ASP A 222 -5.42 37.16 8.38
C ASP A 222 -6.97 37.23 8.45
N THR A 223 -7.69 36.11 8.28
CA THR A 223 -9.18 36.06 8.36
C THR A 223 -9.72 35.67 9.75
N HIS A 224 -9.09 34.71 10.45
CA HIS A 224 -9.64 34.09 11.68
C HIS A 224 -8.73 34.20 12.92
N GLY A 225 -7.53 34.77 12.80
CA GLY A 225 -6.46 34.67 13.81
C GLY A 225 -6.82 35.15 15.22
N ALA A 226 -7.75 36.11 15.34
CA ALA A 226 -8.24 36.61 16.62
C ALA A 226 -9.20 35.63 17.36
N GLY A 227 -9.71 34.61 16.67
CA GLY A 227 -10.60 33.60 17.24
C GLY A 227 -9.90 32.34 17.76
N PHE A 228 -8.58 32.20 17.55
CA PHE A 228 -7.83 31.03 18.02
C PHE A 228 -7.42 31.17 19.50
N SER A 229 -7.64 30.11 20.28
CA SER A 229 -7.30 30.05 21.70
C SER A 229 -5.87 29.55 21.95
N ALA A 230 -5.41 29.63 23.21
CA ALA A 230 -4.17 28.98 23.63
C ALA A 230 -4.21 27.46 23.40
N ASP A 231 -5.37 26.81 23.50
CA ASP A 231 -5.49 25.37 23.29
C ASP A 231 -5.59 25.01 21.81
N ASP A 232 -6.15 25.89 20.95
CA ASP A 232 -6.03 25.77 19.50
C ASP A 232 -4.55 25.78 19.06
N HIS A 233 -3.74 26.65 19.68
CA HIS A 233 -2.28 26.69 19.47
C HIS A 233 -1.55 25.48 20.08
N ARG A 234 -2.00 24.94 21.22
CA ARG A 234 -1.41 23.76 21.88
C ARG A 234 -1.64 22.48 21.08
N ALA A 235 -2.86 22.27 20.58
CA ALA A 235 -3.18 21.17 19.67
C ALA A 235 -2.34 21.29 18.38
N ARG A 236 -2.28 22.48 17.78
CA ARG A 236 -1.42 22.73 16.61
C ARG A 236 0.07 22.44 16.88
N LEU A 237 0.61 22.83 18.05
CA LEU A 237 2.00 22.52 18.41
C LEU A 237 2.24 21.01 18.38
N ARG A 238 1.36 20.21 18.98
CA ARG A 238 1.46 18.75 18.95
C ARG A 238 1.46 18.23 17.52
N THR A 239 0.48 18.62 16.71
CA THR A 239 0.39 18.24 15.30
C THR A 239 1.69 18.55 14.56
N LEU A 240 2.29 19.72 14.75
CA LEU A 240 3.51 20.12 14.06
C LEU A 240 4.76 19.38 14.54
N LEU A 241 4.88 19.05 15.83
CA LEU A 241 5.93 18.17 16.36
C LEU A 241 5.79 16.74 15.84
N TYR A 242 4.56 16.24 15.74
CA TYR A 242 4.26 14.92 15.21
C TYR A 242 4.31 14.88 13.66
N ALA A 243 4.23 16.02 12.97
CA ALA A 243 4.52 16.17 11.54
C ALA A 243 6.00 16.50 11.25
N GLU A 244 6.85 16.60 12.27
CA GLU A 244 8.27 16.97 12.18
C GLU A 244 8.54 18.33 11.51
N ASN A 245 7.54 19.20 11.53
CA ASN A 245 7.62 20.57 11.03
C ASN A 245 8.22 21.49 12.10
N TRP A 246 9.51 21.30 12.36
CA TRP A 246 10.23 21.88 13.50
C TRP A 246 10.17 23.41 13.58
N GLU A 247 10.23 24.09 12.44
CA GLU A 247 10.18 25.55 12.37
C GLU A 247 8.80 26.09 12.77
N ALA A 248 7.73 25.58 12.15
CA ALA A 248 6.37 25.98 12.50
C ALA A 248 5.97 25.53 13.92
N ALA A 249 6.49 24.38 14.38
CA ALA A 249 6.34 23.95 15.77
C ALA A 249 6.95 24.98 16.73
N GLN A 250 8.19 25.40 16.51
CA GLN A 250 8.85 26.38 17.40
C GLN A 250 8.20 27.78 17.31
N GLU A 251 7.79 28.24 16.13
CA GLU A 251 6.95 29.44 15.98
C GLU A 251 5.65 29.37 16.80
N THR A 252 5.04 28.19 16.91
CA THR A 252 3.79 27.97 17.66
C THR A 252 4.07 27.86 19.16
N ALA A 253 5.14 27.17 19.55
CA ALA A 253 5.57 27.02 20.94
C ALA A 253 5.94 28.37 21.59
N LEU A 254 6.67 29.22 20.87
CA LEU A 254 7.05 30.57 21.34
C LEU A 254 5.83 31.50 21.60
N ARG A 255 4.66 31.22 21.01
CA ARG A 255 3.40 31.93 21.30
C ARG A 255 2.73 31.44 22.59
N LEU A 256 3.00 30.21 23.00
CA LEU A 256 2.48 29.61 24.23
C LEU A 256 3.38 29.90 25.43
N GLY A 257 4.70 29.95 25.24
CA GLY A 257 5.68 30.34 26.26
C GLY A 257 7.04 29.68 26.09
N ARG A 258 7.98 30.04 26.96
CA ARG A 258 9.35 29.47 26.95
C ARG A 258 9.37 27.98 27.28
N ASP A 259 8.45 27.53 28.13
CA ASP A 259 8.41 26.16 28.63
C ASP A 259 7.95 25.18 27.53
N GLU A 260 6.95 25.55 26.73
CA GLU A 260 6.54 24.79 25.54
C GLU A 260 7.61 24.83 24.44
N ALA A 261 8.36 25.94 24.31
CA ALA A 261 9.49 26.02 23.37
C ALA A 261 10.64 25.07 23.78
N ALA A 262 10.96 24.98 25.07
CA ALA A 262 11.94 24.01 25.58
C ALA A 262 11.50 22.56 25.33
N LEU A 263 10.20 22.26 25.48
CA LEU A 263 9.61 20.96 25.12
C LEU A 263 9.71 20.67 23.61
N ALA A 264 9.43 21.66 22.76
CA ALA A 264 9.53 21.55 21.31
C ALA A 264 10.97 21.31 20.83
N ASP A 265 11.94 22.06 21.37
CA ASP A 265 13.37 21.87 21.10
C ASP A 265 13.85 20.48 21.55
N ALA A 266 13.46 20.02 22.74
CA ALA A 266 13.81 18.69 23.25
C ALA A 266 13.25 17.57 22.36
N PHE A 267 11.97 17.65 21.95
CA PHE A 267 11.34 16.69 21.05
C PHE A 267 12.05 16.65 19.69
N ALA A 268 12.32 17.82 19.10
CA ALA A 268 13.02 17.96 17.84
C ALA A 268 14.45 17.41 17.90
N ALA A 269 15.17 17.65 19.00
CA ALA A 269 16.51 17.14 19.23
C ALA A 269 16.55 15.60 19.33
N VAL A 270 15.60 14.98 20.05
CA VAL A 270 15.47 13.52 20.11
C VAL A 270 15.19 12.94 18.73
N ALA A 271 14.22 13.49 18.00
CA ALA A 271 13.84 13.01 16.68
C ALA A 271 15.06 12.99 15.73
N LYS A 272 15.78 14.13 15.66
CA LYS A 272 16.99 14.36 14.86
C LYS A 272 18.25 13.61 15.34
N ARG A 273 18.18 12.79 16.40
CA ARG A 273 19.32 12.13 17.05
C ARG A 273 20.44 13.11 17.45
N ALA A 274 20.08 14.32 17.89
CA ALA A 274 21.05 15.37 18.26
C ALA A 274 21.88 14.98 19.50
N ARG A 275 23.16 15.39 19.54
CA ARG A 275 24.13 14.98 20.58
C ARG A 275 23.78 15.48 21.98
N ASP A 276 23.02 16.55 22.06
CA ASP A 276 22.54 17.23 23.26
C ASP A 276 21.07 16.93 23.60
N ALA A 277 20.41 16.04 22.84
CA ALA A 277 18.99 15.70 23.04
C ALA A 277 18.65 15.27 24.47
N GLY A 278 19.53 14.51 25.14
CA GLY A 278 19.35 14.14 26.55
C GLY A 278 19.41 15.35 27.50
N LYS A 279 20.34 16.29 27.27
CA LYS A 279 20.43 17.53 28.04
C LYS A 279 19.19 18.41 27.82
N LEU A 280 18.65 18.44 26.61
CA LEU A 280 17.45 19.21 26.29
C LEU A 280 16.19 18.57 26.93
N LEU A 281 16.06 17.23 26.88
CA LEU A 281 15.03 16.50 27.63
C LEU A 281 15.08 16.80 29.13
N ASP A 282 16.24 16.63 29.77
CA ASP A 282 16.41 16.84 31.21
C ASP A 282 16.28 18.33 31.61
N ALA A 283 16.24 19.25 30.64
CA ALA A 283 15.98 20.69 30.85
C ALA A 283 14.50 21.10 30.64
N VAL A 284 13.63 20.19 30.18
CA VAL A 284 12.18 20.46 30.09
C VAL A 284 11.60 20.64 31.51
N PRO A 285 10.83 21.71 31.80
CA PRO A 285 10.23 21.91 33.11
C PRO A 285 9.35 20.73 33.58
N ALA A 286 9.46 20.37 34.86
CA ALA A 286 8.80 19.17 35.41
C ALA A 286 7.26 19.16 35.25
N ALA A 287 6.63 20.34 35.19
CA ALA A 287 5.19 20.48 34.91
C ALA A 287 4.77 19.97 33.52
N LEU A 288 5.73 19.73 32.62
CA LEU A 288 5.51 19.17 31.29
C LEU A 288 5.97 17.71 31.16
N TRP A 289 6.45 17.05 32.23
CA TRP A 289 6.91 15.65 32.16
C TRP A 289 5.78 14.62 32.00
N ASP A 290 4.53 15.02 32.21
CA ASP A 290 3.34 14.19 32.00
C ASP A 290 2.73 14.39 30.61
N ARG A 291 3.30 15.29 29.80
CA ARG A 291 2.82 15.59 28.45
C ARG A 291 3.12 14.46 27.48
N PRO A 292 2.17 14.05 26.60
CA PRO A 292 2.41 13.05 25.55
C PRO A 292 3.65 13.35 24.69
N GLU A 293 3.87 14.62 24.37
CA GLU A 293 5.04 15.09 23.63
C GLU A 293 6.34 14.69 24.34
N TYR A 294 6.46 14.97 25.64
CA TYR A 294 7.64 14.64 26.45
C TYR A 294 7.80 13.12 26.61
N LEU A 295 6.72 12.41 26.90
CA LEU A 295 6.74 10.96 27.13
C LEU A 295 7.16 10.18 25.87
N LEU A 296 6.70 10.59 24.68
CA LEU A 296 7.12 9.97 23.41
C LEU A 296 8.59 10.27 23.10
N ALA A 297 9.04 11.50 23.32
CA ALA A 297 10.45 11.87 23.17
C ALA A 297 11.33 11.08 24.17
N ARG A 298 10.88 10.89 25.41
CA ARG A 298 11.61 10.10 26.41
C ARG A 298 11.69 8.62 26.02
N ALA A 299 10.58 8.01 25.58
CA ALA A 299 10.56 6.62 25.11
C ALA A 299 11.55 6.40 23.95
N ARG A 300 11.49 7.27 22.92
CA ARG A 300 12.38 7.24 21.76
C ARG A 300 13.86 7.40 22.14
N PHE A 301 14.17 8.30 23.06
CA PHE A 301 15.54 8.53 23.53
C PHE A 301 16.07 7.34 24.34
N ASP A 302 15.31 6.88 25.32
CA ASP A 302 15.75 5.81 26.21
C ASP A 302 15.81 4.45 25.48
N ARG A 303 14.92 4.14 24.51
CA ARG A 303 15.08 2.97 23.61
C ARG A 303 16.36 3.04 22.79
N ARG A 304 16.65 4.19 22.17
CA ARG A 304 17.90 4.41 21.41
C ARG A 304 19.16 4.35 22.28
N ALA A 305 19.01 4.45 23.61
CA ALA A 305 20.07 4.28 24.61
C ALA A 305 20.06 2.89 25.29
N ASP A 306 19.30 1.92 24.76
CA ASP A 306 19.11 0.55 25.26
C ASP A 306 18.51 0.43 26.68
N LYS A 307 17.85 1.49 27.17
CA LYS A 307 17.17 1.55 28.47
C LYS A 307 15.70 1.14 28.32
N LEU A 308 15.48 -0.10 27.92
CA LEU A 308 14.17 -0.59 27.51
C LEU A 308 13.11 -0.50 28.63
N GLU A 309 13.51 -0.60 29.90
CA GLU A 309 12.63 -0.44 31.07
C GLU A 309 12.09 0.98 31.21
N THR A 310 12.92 2.02 31.02
CA THR A 310 12.46 3.41 31.16
C THR A 310 11.69 3.86 29.93
N ALA A 311 12.03 3.34 28.74
CA ALA A 311 11.24 3.50 27.54
C ALA A 311 9.84 2.86 27.67
N GLY A 312 9.77 1.61 28.15
CA GLY A 312 8.51 0.93 28.45
C GLY A 312 7.69 1.64 29.53
N SER A 313 8.35 2.16 30.58
CA SER A 313 7.68 2.95 31.62
C SER A 313 7.05 4.24 31.09
N ALA A 314 7.70 4.92 30.14
CA ALA A 314 7.15 6.11 29.48
C ALA A 314 5.94 5.78 28.60
N LEU A 315 5.96 4.64 27.90
CA LEU A 315 4.81 4.12 27.16
C LEU A 315 3.64 3.76 28.08
N ILE A 316 3.87 3.01 29.16
CA ILE A 316 2.81 2.65 30.13
C ILE A 316 2.17 3.91 30.72
N LYS A 317 2.97 4.91 31.10
CA LYS A 317 2.47 6.18 31.63
C LYS A 317 1.62 6.97 30.63
N ALA A 318 1.94 6.89 29.33
CA ALA A 318 1.15 7.50 28.26
C ALA A 318 -0.09 6.67 27.85
N ALA A 319 -0.24 5.43 28.33
CA ALA A 319 -1.37 4.57 28.01
C ALA A 319 -2.58 4.77 28.93
N GLU A 320 -2.40 5.25 30.17
CA GLU A 320 -3.52 5.48 31.10
C GLU A 320 -4.58 6.48 30.57
N PRO A 321 -4.23 7.63 29.94
CA PRO A 321 -5.25 8.49 29.30
C PRO A 321 -5.95 7.81 28.10
N ASN A 322 -5.21 7.03 27.30
CA ASN A 322 -5.76 6.32 26.13
C ASN A 322 -6.80 5.26 26.51
N LYS A 323 -6.79 4.77 27.75
CA LYS A 323 -7.80 3.84 28.28
C LYS A 323 -9.19 4.48 28.32
N ALA A 324 -9.28 5.79 28.60
CA ALA A 324 -10.53 6.55 28.49
C ALA A 324 -10.93 6.75 27.02
N ALA A 325 -9.97 7.12 26.16
CA ALA A 325 -10.21 7.37 24.72
C ALA A 325 -10.83 6.17 24.00
N ASN A 326 -10.24 4.99 24.15
CA ASN A 326 -10.73 3.78 23.49
C ASN A 326 -12.10 3.33 24.02
N THR A 327 -12.41 3.61 25.29
CA THR A 327 -13.73 3.35 25.89
C THR A 327 -14.84 4.23 25.30
N LEU A 328 -14.50 5.39 24.72
CA LEU A 328 -15.44 6.23 23.96
C LEU A 328 -15.48 5.87 22.47
N ALA A 329 -14.32 5.67 21.82
CA ALA A 329 -14.24 5.35 20.40
C ALA A 329 -15.02 4.06 20.05
N ALA A 330 -14.95 3.04 20.91
CA ALA A 330 -15.72 1.80 20.76
C ALA A 330 -17.25 1.99 20.78
N ARG A 331 -17.76 3.14 21.23
CA ARG A 331 -19.20 3.47 21.27
C ARG A 331 -19.69 4.20 20.02
N GLN A 332 -18.80 4.73 19.18
CA GLN A 332 -19.16 5.55 18.02
C GLN A 332 -19.29 4.75 16.71
N GLY A 333 -18.82 3.50 16.69
CA GLY A 333 -18.84 2.64 15.50
C GLY A 333 -17.73 2.96 14.48
N PRO A 334 -17.58 2.14 13.43
CA PRO A 334 -16.60 2.37 12.38
C PRO A 334 -17.04 3.53 11.47
N THR A 335 -16.08 4.37 11.07
CA THR A 335 -16.28 5.45 10.08
C THR A 335 -15.82 4.99 8.70
N GLU A 336 -16.40 5.56 7.63
CA GLU A 336 -16.10 5.15 6.24
C GLU A 336 -14.61 5.30 5.86
N ALA A 337 -13.88 6.20 6.53
CA ALA A 337 -12.44 6.39 6.35
C ALA A 337 -11.59 5.12 6.65
N ALA A 338 -12.12 4.16 7.43
CA ALA A 338 -11.44 2.88 7.67
C ALA A 338 -11.16 2.09 6.38
N ALA A 339 -11.99 2.27 5.34
CA ALA A 339 -11.86 1.55 4.07
C ALA A 339 -10.72 2.06 3.17
N GLU A 340 -10.26 3.31 3.32
CA GLU A 340 -9.09 3.82 2.57
C GLU A 340 -7.76 3.44 3.25
N ALA A 341 -7.70 3.37 4.58
CA ALA A 341 -6.47 3.09 5.32
C ALA A 341 -5.89 1.67 5.09
N ASP A 342 -6.75 0.65 4.94
CA ASP A 342 -6.34 -0.74 4.64
C ASP A 342 -5.70 -0.87 3.24
N ASN A 343 -5.94 0.10 2.34
CA ASN A 343 -5.33 0.14 1.01
C ASN A 343 -3.87 0.64 1.04
N ASP A 344 -3.54 1.58 1.94
CA ASP A 344 -2.17 2.04 2.14
C ASP A 344 -1.35 1.05 2.98
N ALA A 345 -1.88 0.55 4.11
CA ALA A 345 -1.13 -0.38 4.97
C ALA A 345 -0.80 -1.74 4.33
N ALA A 346 -1.53 -2.14 3.28
CA ALA A 346 -1.23 -3.33 2.48
C ALA A 346 -0.14 -3.10 1.41
N GLN A 347 0.35 -1.86 1.23
CA GLN A 347 1.28 -1.46 0.15
C GLN A 347 2.50 -0.69 0.69
N ALA A 348 2.30 0.16 1.67
CA ALA A 348 3.34 0.78 2.47
C ALA A 348 3.83 -0.22 3.55
N GLY A 349 5.07 -0.69 3.41
CA GLY A 349 5.89 -0.75 4.61
C GLY A 349 6.11 0.69 5.07
N ASP A 350 5.83 0.99 6.34
CA ASP A 350 6.21 2.29 6.92
C ASP A 350 7.68 2.57 6.61
N ALA A 351 8.05 3.84 6.44
CA ALA A 351 9.45 4.25 6.31
C ALA A 351 10.17 4.05 7.67
N GLU A 352 10.58 2.81 7.93
CA GLU A 352 11.17 2.39 9.19
C GLU A 352 12.48 3.14 9.46
N PRO A 353 12.67 3.72 10.67
CA PRO A 353 13.90 4.44 10.99
C PRO A 353 15.09 3.49 11.09
N ASP A 354 16.30 3.94 10.75
CA ASP A 354 17.53 3.11 10.74
C ASP A 354 17.90 2.46 12.09
N ASP A 355 17.14 2.73 13.15
CA ASP A 355 17.36 2.20 14.51
C ASP A 355 17.07 0.70 14.64
N ILE A 356 16.50 0.04 13.61
CA ILE A 356 16.18 -1.41 13.64
C ILE A 356 17.44 -2.26 13.35
N ALA A 357 18.50 -2.02 14.11
CA ALA A 357 19.63 -2.93 14.19
C ALA A 357 19.26 -4.09 15.13
N ALA A 358 19.43 -5.33 14.67
CA ALA A 358 19.39 -6.50 15.55
C ALA A 358 20.44 -6.34 16.67
N PRO A 359 20.09 -6.63 17.94
CA PRO A 359 20.91 -6.26 19.08
C PRO A 359 22.28 -6.97 19.09
N ALA A 360 23.27 -6.30 19.66
CA ALA A 360 24.50 -6.97 20.07
C ALA A 360 24.19 -7.90 21.25
N ALA A 361 24.80 -9.09 21.28
CA ALA A 361 24.56 -10.06 22.35
C ALA A 361 25.11 -9.54 23.69
N ALA A 362 24.22 -8.97 24.51
CA ALA A 362 24.49 -8.60 25.89
C ALA A 362 24.15 -9.77 26.82
N ALA A 363 24.96 -9.97 27.86
CA ALA A 363 24.79 -11.02 28.84
C ALA A 363 24.70 -10.45 30.27
N ASP A 364 24.04 -11.23 31.12
CA ASP A 364 23.87 -11.11 32.57
C ASP A 364 22.94 -10.05 33.21
N SER A 365 22.15 -10.60 34.14
CA SER A 365 21.36 -10.05 35.26
C SER A 365 21.13 -8.52 35.39
N ALA A 366 19.85 -8.14 35.35
CA ALA A 366 19.28 -6.93 35.94
C ALA A 366 17.92 -7.28 36.62
N PRO A 367 17.44 -6.52 37.62
CA PRO A 367 16.39 -6.96 38.55
C PRO A 367 14.95 -6.84 38.02
N ASP A 368 14.01 -7.47 38.73
CA ASP A 368 12.59 -7.50 38.40
C ASP A 368 11.96 -6.10 38.23
N ILE A 369 11.33 -5.90 37.07
CA ILE A 369 10.32 -4.85 36.90
C ILE A 369 9.19 -5.14 37.89
N LYS A 370 8.78 -4.13 38.68
CA LYS A 370 7.64 -4.28 39.59
C LYS A 370 6.38 -4.62 38.79
N VAL A 371 5.97 -5.88 38.88
CA VAL A 371 4.78 -6.42 38.21
C VAL A 371 3.53 -5.67 38.69
N ILE A 372 3.06 -4.75 37.86
CA ILE A 372 1.65 -4.39 37.83
C ILE A 372 0.92 -5.63 37.28
N ALA A 373 -0.24 -5.98 37.85
CA ALA A 373 -1.00 -7.13 37.36
C ALA A 373 -1.31 -6.93 35.87
N ALA A 374 -1.09 -7.98 35.06
CA ALA A 374 -1.35 -7.92 33.62
C ALA A 374 -2.78 -7.39 33.38
N PRO A 375 -2.97 -6.41 32.47
CA PRO A 375 -4.29 -5.84 32.24
C PRO A 375 -5.21 -6.97 31.78
N LYS A 376 -6.24 -7.25 32.57
CA LYS A 376 -7.28 -8.20 32.20
C LYS A 376 -7.86 -7.74 30.86
N VAL A 377 -7.70 -8.56 29.83
CA VAL A 377 -8.01 -8.17 28.45
C VAL A 377 -9.46 -7.70 28.39
N ILE A 378 -9.68 -6.56 27.73
CA ILE A 378 -10.97 -5.90 27.71
C ILE A 378 -11.75 -6.47 26.53
N ALA A 379 -12.46 -7.56 26.79
CA ALA A 379 -13.42 -8.14 25.85
C ALA A 379 -14.33 -7.05 25.28
N ALA A 380 -14.45 -7.00 23.95
CA ALA A 380 -15.22 -5.98 23.26
C ALA A 380 -16.70 -6.00 23.70
N PRO A 381 -17.29 -4.85 24.08
CA PRO A 381 -18.65 -4.82 24.60
C PRO A 381 -19.67 -5.14 23.51
N THR A 382 -20.57 -6.09 23.79
CA THR A 382 -21.75 -6.38 22.97
C THR A 382 -22.61 -5.10 22.84
N PRO A 383 -23.13 -4.75 21.65
CA PRO A 383 -23.92 -3.52 21.48
C PRO A 383 -25.23 -3.60 22.27
N ALA A 384 -25.30 -2.82 23.35
CA ALA A 384 -26.52 -2.57 24.13
C ALA A 384 -27.13 -1.22 23.74
N SER A 385 -28.45 -1.12 23.78
CA SER A 385 -29.22 0.05 23.34
C SER A 385 -28.81 1.34 24.07
N ALA A 386 -28.63 2.43 23.32
CA ALA A 386 -28.25 3.73 23.87
C ALA A 386 -29.48 4.54 24.32
N GLU A 387 -29.46 5.00 25.58
CA GLU A 387 -30.33 6.08 26.08
C GLU A 387 -29.54 7.07 26.96
N ALA A 388 -29.96 8.34 26.92
CA ALA A 388 -29.72 9.39 27.92
C ALA A 388 -28.27 9.75 28.37
N GLY A 389 -27.59 10.56 27.55
CA GLY A 389 -26.91 11.78 28.03
C GLY A 389 -25.71 11.66 28.97
N GLU A 390 -24.56 11.21 28.46
CA GLU A 390 -23.24 11.38 29.10
C GLU A 390 -22.44 12.55 28.46
N PRO A 391 -21.47 13.16 29.17
CA PRO A 391 -20.65 14.24 28.64
C PRO A 391 -19.71 13.80 27.51
N ALA A 392 -19.35 14.73 26.62
CA ALA A 392 -18.36 14.50 25.58
C ALA A 392 -16.95 14.26 26.16
N ALA A 393 -16.07 13.61 25.38
CA ALA A 393 -14.65 13.51 25.70
C ALA A 393 -14.03 14.88 25.97
N ASP A 394 -13.09 14.95 26.90
CA ASP A 394 -12.22 16.11 27.02
C ASP A 394 -11.30 16.23 25.80
N GLN A 395 -10.79 17.45 25.57
CA GLN A 395 -9.91 17.72 24.44
C GLN A 395 -8.63 16.89 24.49
N ALA A 396 -8.11 16.56 25.69
CA ALA A 396 -6.89 15.76 25.86
C ALA A 396 -7.05 14.31 25.35
N THR A 397 -8.26 13.76 25.49
CA THR A 397 -8.65 12.43 25.00
C THR A 397 -8.67 12.38 23.47
N LEU A 398 -9.28 13.39 22.83
CA LEU A 398 -9.31 13.53 21.36
C LEU A 398 -7.90 13.83 20.79
N ASP A 399 -7.15 14.67 21.50
CA ASP A 399 -5.78 15.08 21.19
C ASP A 399 -4.78 13.91 21.13
N MET A 400 -5.02 12.82 21.86
CA MET A 400 -4.18 11.61 21.80
C MET A 400 -4.58 10.67 20.66
N LEU A 401 -5.86 10.59 20.29
CA LEU A 401 -6.31 9.82 19.12
C LEU A 401 -5.70 10.37 17.82
N ALA A 402 -5.58 11.70 17.70
CA ALA A 402 -4.95 12.37 16.56
C ALA A 402 -3.45 12.04 16.36
N VAL A 403 -2.78 11.39 17.33
CA VAL A 403 -1.35 11.05 17.27
C VAL A 403 -1.03 9.56 17.43
N GLY A 404 -2.05 8.70 17.50
CA GLY A 404 -1.93 7.25 17.73
C GLY A 404 -0.85 6.52 16.92
N PRO A 405 -0.71 6.70 15.59
CA PRO A 405 0.24 5.92 14.78
C PRO A 405 1.71 6.11 15.21
N ARG A 406 2.08 7.29 15.70
CA ARG A 406 3.44 7.57 16.18
C ARG A 406 3.76 6.95 17.54
N TRP A 407 2.73 6.60 18.30
CA TRP A 407 2.82 5.79 19.50
C TRP A 407 2.81 4.30 19.17
N ALA A 408 1.92 3.84 18.29
CA ALA A 408 1.86 2.46 17.83
C ALA A 408 3.20 1.99 17.23
N LEU A 409 3.88 2.83 16.45
CA LEU A 409 5.24 2.56 15.96
C LEU A 409 6.26 2.43 17.10
N GLU A 410 6.30 3.36 18.05
CA GLU A 410 7.29 3.33 19.13
C GLU A 410 7.03 2.17 20.10
N GLN A 411 5.76 1.85 20.35
CA GLN A 411 5.30 0.66 21.06
C GLN A 411 5.79 -0.62 20.37
N ARG A 412 5.55 -0.76 19.06
CA ARG A 412 6.00 -1.89 18.21
C ARG A 412 7.52 -2.07 18.30
N LEU A 413 8.28 -0.97 18.30
CA LEU A 413 9.74 -0.97 18.42
C LEU A 413 10.24 -1.34 19.83
N VAL A 414 9.69 -0.76 20.91
CA VAL A 414 10.07 -1.09 22.29
C VAL A 414 9.70 -2.54 22.63
N ALA A 415 8.52 -3.02 22.24
CA ALA A 415 8.10 -4.39 22.47
C ALA A 415 8.97 -5.41 21.70
N ARG A 416 9.35 -5.13 20.44
CA ARG A 416 10.32 -5.97 19.70
C ARG A 416 11.70 -5.98 20.36
N ALA A 417 12.21 -4.82 20.80
CA ALA A 417 13.48 -4.75 21.51
C ALA A 417 13.45 -5.54 22.84
N LEU A 418 12.39 -5.44 23.63
CA LEU A 418 12.20 -6.22 24.87
C LEU A 418 12.14 -7.73 24.59
N LEU A 419 11.46 -8.14 23.51
CA LEU A 419 11.37 -9.56 23.12
C LEU A 419 12.74 -10.12 22.73
N ASP A 420 13.52 -9.37 21.96
CA ASP A 420 14.86 -9.75 21.53
C ASP A 420 15.88 -9.71 22.67
N ALA A 421 15.69 -8.82 23.66
CA ALA A 421 16.42 -8.80 24.93
C ALA A 421 15.98 -9.90 25.92
N GLY A 422 15.16 -10.88 25.49
CA GLY A 422 14.76 -12.03 26.30
C GLY A 422 13.72 -11.73 27.37
N LYS A 423 12.97 -10.62 27.26
CA LYS A 423 11.98 -10.14 28.26
C LYS A 423 10.54 -10.25 27.71
N PRO A 424 10.04 -11.46 27.35
CA PRO A 424 8.77 -11.62 26.62
C PRO A 424 7.54 -11.13 27.41
N LYS A 425 7.57 -11.16 28.74
CA LYS A 425 6.48 -10.62 29.56
C LYS A 425 6.37 -9.10 29.44
N ALA A 426 7.49 -8.38 29.56
CA ALA A 426 7.52 -6.94 29.35
C ALA A 426 7.19 -6.58 27.89
N ALA A 427 7.65 -7.38 26.92
CA ALA A 427 7.29 -7.23 25.52
C ALA A 427 5.77 -7.35 25.28
N TYR A 428 5.12 -8.33 25.91
CA TYR A 428 3.66 -8.50 25.89
C TYR A 428 2.92 -7.33 26.54
N GLU A 429 3.37 -6.90 27.73
CA GLU A 429 2.77 -5.78 28.48
C GLU A 429 2.84 -4.46 27.66
N ILE A 430 3.92 -4.23 26.90
CA ILE A 430 4.01 -3.10 25.97
C ILE A 430 3.21 -3.34 24.69
N ALA A 431 3.23 -4.54 24.10
CA ALA A 431 2.48 -4.86 22.88
C ALA A 431 0.96 -4.76 23.05
N ALA A 432 0.43 -4.97 24.27
CA ALA A 432 -0.99 -4.88 24.59
C ALA A 432 -1.49 -3.44 24.93
N LEU A 433 -0.64 -2.41 24.86
CA LEU A 433 -1.05 -1.02 25.14
C LEU A 433 -1.96 -0.44 24.03
N PRO A 434 -3.02 0.32 24.36
CA PRO A 434 -4.06 0.72 23.41
C PRO A 434 -3.72 2.02 22.65
N PHE A 435 -2.60 2.03 21.91
CA PHE A 435 -2.17 3.17 21.09
C PHE A 435 -2.63 3.11 19.62
N ALA A 436 -3.09 1.94 19.16
CA ALA A 436 -3.49 1.70 17.79
C ALA A 436 -4.81 2.41 17.42
N THR A 437 -4.78 3.34 16.46
CA THR A 437 -5.97 4.10 16.02
C THR A 437 -6.44 3.74 14.62
N SER A 438 -5.53 3.43 13.69
CA SER A 438 -5.89 2.85 12.38
C SER A 438 -6.27 1.37 12.53
N ASP A 439 -7.07 0.85 11.60
CA ASP A 439 -7.45 -0.57 11.64
C ASP A 439 -6.25 -1.49 11.34
N ALA A 440 -5.31 -1.04 10.52
CA ALA A 440 -4.02 -1.70 10.33
C ALA A 440 -3.19 -1.79 11.62
N ASP A 441 -3.07 -0.69 12.37
CA ASP A 441 -2.38 -0.70 13.66
C ASP A 441 -3.07 -1.62 14.67
N LYS A 442 -4.41 -1.69 14.67
CA LYS A 442 -5.18 -2.57 15.57
C LYS A 442 -4.91 -4.03 15.25
N ILE A 443 -4.94 -4.41 13.96
CA ILE A 443 -4.57 -5.75 13.50
C ILE A 443 -3.14 -6.08 13.95
N ASP A 444 -2.17 -5.21 13.70
CA ASP A 444 -0.76 -5.54 13.91
C ASP A 444 -0.34 -5.50 15.40
N ALA A 445 -0.94 -4.62 16.22
CA ALA A 445 -0.74 -4.58 17.67
C ALA A 445 -1.37 -5.81 18.36
N ALA A 446 -2.65 -6.10 18.07
CA ALA A 446 -3.32 -7.26 18.62
C ALA A 446 -2.69 -8.57 18.13
N PHE A 447 -2.32 -8.65 16.85
CA PHE A 447 -1.54 -9.79 16.33
C PHE A 447 -0.23 -9.96 17.10
N PHE A 448 0.54 -8.90 17.30
CA PHE A 448 1.84 -9.00 17.95
C PHE A 448 1.73 -9.38 19.43
N ALA A 449 0.75 -8.83 20.16
CA ALA A 449 0.45 -9.23 21.53
C ALA A 449 0.03 -10.71 21.63
N GLY A 450 -0.89 -11.16 20.77
CA GLY A 450 -1.35 -12.55 20.73
C GLY A 450 -0.25 -13.54 20.32
N TRP A 451 0.62 -13.16 19.39
CA TRP A 451 1.77 -13.97 18.97
C TRP A 451 2.82 -14.08 20.09
N ILE A 452 3.10 -13.01 20.84
CA ILE A 452 3.97 -13.10 22.03
C ILE A 452 3.35 -14.03 23.09
N ALA A 453 2.06 -13.88 23.38
CA ALA A 453 1.34 -14.72 24.34
C ALA A 453 1.44 -16.22 23.97
N LEU A 454 1.06 -16.58 22.73
CA LEU A 454 1.05 -17.96 22.26
C LEU A 454 2.46 -18.56 22.21
N ARG A 455 3.44 -17.82 21.69
CA ARG A 455 4.74 -18.38 21.30
C ARG A 455 5.81 -18.27 22.38
N PHE A 456 5.76 -17.24 23.22
CA PHE A 456 6.77 -16.99 24.25
C PHE A 456 6.23 -17.20 25.66
N LEU A 457 5.00 -16.76 25.96
CA LEU A 457 4.39 -16.96 27.29
C LEU A 457 3.69 -18.32 27.44
N LYS A 458 3.36 -18.98 26.31
CA LYS A 458 2.54 -20.20 26.23
C LYS A 458 1.11 -20.02 26.76
N ASP A 459 0.65 -18.77 26.77
CA ASP A 459 -0.72 -18.40 27.10
C ASP A 459 -1.56 -18.40 25.81
N ALA A 460 -2.31 -19.48 25.62
CA ALA A 460 -3.14 -19.68 24.45
C ALA A 460 -4.49 -18.95 24.54
N ASP A 461 -4.96 -18.66 25.76
CA ASP A 461 -6.26 -18.01 26.00
C ASP A 461 -6.17 -16.51 25.73
N SER A 462 -5.16 -15.83 26.30
CA SER A 462 -4.86 -14.43 25.96
C SER A 462 -4.56 -14.28 24.47
N ALA A 463 -3.88 -15.27 23.86
CA ALA A 463 -3.60 -15.25 22.42
C ALA A 463 -4.88 -15.34 21.57
N ALA A 464 -5.79 -16.25 21.90
CA ALA A 464 -7.07 -16.40 21.21
C ALA A 464 -7.91 -15.11 21.32
N GLU A 465 -7.93 -14.45 22.48
CA GLU A 465 -8.64 -13.18 22.68
C GLU A 465 -8.02 -12.04 21.85
N HIS A 466 -6.69 -11.88 21.86
CA HIS A 466 -6.00 -10.89 21.02
C HIS A 466 -6.27 -11.10 19.52
N PHE A 467 -6.16 -12.34 19.01
CA PHE A 467 -6.49 -12.60 17.60
C PHE A 467 -7.99 -12.43 17.29
N ALA A 468 -8.88 -12.61 18.27
CA ALA A 468 -10.30 -12.28 18.10
C ALA A 468 -10.52 -10.76 17.95
N THR A 469 -9.86 -9.91 18.76
CA THR A 469 -9.99 -8.44 18.65
C THR A 469 -9.49 -7.87 17.31
N ALA A 470 -8.52 -8.52 16.66
CA ALA A 470 -8.07 -8.15 15.31
C ALA A 470 -9.07 -8.51 14.20
N THR A 471 -10.01 -9.43 14.44
CA THR A 471 -10.91 -9.98 13.42
C THR A 471 -11.84 -8.96 12.75
N PRO A 472 -12.57 -8.06 13.46
CA PRO A 472 -13.46 -7.08 12.81
C PRO A 472 -12.73 -6.04 11.94
N HIS A 473 -11.43 -5.80 12.19
CA HIS A 473 -10.61 -4.84 11.45
C HIS A 473 -9.99 -5.45 10.18
N ALA A 474 -9.82 -6.77 10.13
CA ALA A 474 -9.21 -7.46 9.00
C ALA A 474 -10.16 -7.53 7.78
N THR A 475 -10.14 -6.53 6.90
CA THR A 475 -11.00 -6.53 5.69
C THR A 475 -10.36 -7.28 4.51
N MET A 476 -9.06 -7.10 4.30
CA MET A 476 -8.29 -7.71 3.20
C MET A 476 -8.10 -9.22 3.36
N PRO A 477 -8.01 -10.01 2.25
CA PRO A 477 -7.73 -11.45 2.32
C PRO A 477 -6.45 -11.81 3.08
N ILE A 478 -5.44 -10.93 3.04
CA ILE A 478 -4.14 -11.12 3.70
C ILE A 478 -4.27 -11.07 5.23
N SER A 479 -4.93 -10.03 5.76
CA SER A 479 -5.13 -9.86 7.20
C SER A 479 -6.10 -10.90 7.74
N LYS A 480 -7.18 -11.20 7.00
CA LYS A 480 -8.10 -12.32 7.30
C LYS A 480 -7.36 -13.64 7.42
N ALA A 481 -6.55 -14.01 6.43
CA ALA A 481 -5.80 -15.27 6.44
C ALA A 481 -4.81 -15.36 7.61
N ARG A 482 -4.08 -14.26 7.90
CA ARG A 482 -3.14 -14.18 9.03
C ARG A 482 -3.87 -14.38 10.35
N ILE A 483 -4.93 -13.62 10.61
CA ILE A 483 -5.69 -13.71 11.86
C ILE A 483 -6.36 -15.07 12.01
N ALA A 484 -7.02 -15.59 10.96
CA ALA A 484 -7.65 -16.91 10.99
C ALA A 484 -6.63 -18.04 11.23
N TYR A 485 -5.49 -18.07 10.51
CA TYR A 485 -4.44 -19.07 10.74
C TYR A 485 -3.93 -19.04 12.18
N TRP A 486 -3.71 -17.85 12.75
CA TRP A 486 -3.19 -17.72 14.11
C TRP A 486 -4.23 -17.99 15.20
N ARG A 487 -5.53 -17.76 14.94
CA ARG A 487 -6.63 -18.30 15.76
C ARG A 487 -6.63 -19.83 15.71
N GLY A 488 -6.39 -20.44 14.54
CA GLY A 488 -6.22 -21.89 14.38
C GLY A 488 -5.07 -22.44 15.24
N ARG A 489 -3.91 -21.77 15.22
CA ARG A 489 -2.72 -22.08 16.06
C ARG A 489 -2.95 -21.86 17.56
N ALA A 490 -3.80 -20.93 17.96
CA ALA A 490 -4.19 -20.75 19.37
C ALA A 490 -5.10 -21.90 19.84
N ALA A 491 -6.11 -22.24 19.04
CA ALA A 491 -7.00 -23.37 19.30
C ALA A 491 -6.25 -24.74 19.33
N GLU A 492 -5.22 -24.95 18.50
CA GLU A 492 -4.31 -26.10 18.62
C GLU A 492 -3.70 -26.21 20.03
N ALA A 493 -3.24 -25.09 20.59
CA ALA A 493 -2.62 -25.04 21.91
C ALA A 493 -3.64 -25.18 23.06
N GLN A 494 -4.87 -24.70 22.87
CA GLN A 494 -6.02 -24.98 23.75
C GLN A 494 -6.52 -26.42 23.65
N LYS A 495 -6.11 -27.16 22.61
CA LYS A 495 -6.58 -28.52 22.24
C LYS A 495 -8.05 -28.56 21.77
N ASP A 496 -8.57 -27.45 21.25
CA ASP A 496 -9.86 -27.43 20.55
C ASP A 496 -9.64 -27.73 19.07
N GLU A 497 -9.67 -29.01 18.72
CA GLU A 497 -9.53 -29.48 17.33
C GLU A 497 -10.65 -28.97 16.42
N ALA A 498 -11.85 -28.70 16.96
CA ALA A 498 -13.00 -28.25 16.18
C ALA A 498 -12.88 -26.78 15.82
N ALA A 499 -12.58 -25.91 16.79
CA ALA A 499 -12.31 -24.49 16.54
C ALA A 499 -11.03 -24.31 15.70
N SER A 500 -9.99 -25.09 15.96
CA SER A 500 -8.75 -25.06 15.18
C SER A 500 -8.99 -25.39 13.71
N ARG A 501 -9.70 -26.49 13.41
CA ARG A 501 -10.09 -26.85 12.04
C ARG A 501 -10.99 -25.79 11.41
N GLY A 502 -11.91 -25.19 12.17
CA GLY A 502 -12.73 -24.06 11.75
C GLY A 502 -11.89 -22.90 11.23
N PHE A 503 -11.06 -22.31 12.09
CA PHE A 503 -10.23 -21.16 11.72
C PHE A 503 -9.20 -21.47 10.61
N TYR A 504 -8.75 -22.72 10.48
CA TYR A 504 -7.95 -23.12 9.32
C TYR A 504 -8.77 -23.21 8.01
N ASN A 505 -10.05 -23.57 8.04
CA ASN A 505 -10.89 -23.47 6.84
C ASN A 505 -11.05 -22.01 6.43
N ASP A 506 -11.36 -21.12 7.38
CA ASP A 506 -11.52 -19.67 7.15
C ASP A 506 -10.27 -19.07 6.49
N ALA A 507 -9.07 -19.45 6.96
CA ALA A 507 -7.81 -19.04 6.34
C ALA A 507 -7.60 -19.67 4.95
N ALA A 508 -7.97 -20.95 4.77
CA ALA A 508 -7.76 -21.73 3.55
C ALA A 508 -8.62 -21.28 2.35
N GLU A 509 -9.67 -20.48 2.57
CA GLU A 509 -10.41 -19.79 1.50
C GLU A 509 -9.53 -18.75 0.77
N HIS A 510 -8.51 -18.21 1.42
CA HIS A 510 -7.61 -17.20 0.88
C HIS A 510 -6.38 -17.84 0.22
N THR A 511 -6.66 -18.68 -0.80
CA THR A 511 -5.75 -19.61 -1.50
C THR A 511 -4.43 -18.99 -1.99
N THR A 512 -4.46 -17.74 -2.43
CA THR A 512 -3.28 -17.02 -2.95
C THR A 512 -2.42 -16.35 -1.86
N THR A 513 -2.76 -16.51 -0.57
CA THR A 513 -2.03 -15.89 0.55
C THR A 513 -1.14 -16.88 1.31
N TYR A 514 -0.02 -16.41 1.84
CA TYR A 514 0.94 -17.17 2.65
C TYR A 514 0.27 -17.96 3.79
N TYR A 515 -0.59 -17.29 4.57
CA TYR A 515 -1.28 -17.92 5.70
C TYR A 515 -2.43 -18.83 5.29
N GLY A 516 -3.12 -18.55 4.18
CA GLY A 516 -4.10 -19.47 3.61
C GLY A 516 -3.45 -20.75 3.09
N GLN A 517 -2.30 -20.66 2.43
CA GLN A 517 -1.51 -21.81 1.98
C GLN A 517 -0.98 -22.65 3.15
N LEU A 518 -0.54 -22.01 4.25
CA LEU A 518 -0.19 -22.74 5.48
C LEU A 518 -1.40 -23.44 6.09
N ALA A 519 -2.57 -22.80 6.14
CA ALA A 519 -3.80 -23.42 6.63
C ALA A 519 -4.25 -24.60 5.76
N ARG A 520 -4.18 -24.47 4.43
CA ARG A 520 -4.43 -25.56 3.46
C ARG A 520 -3.53 -26.75 3.73
N THR A 521 -2.23 -26.51 3.96
CA THR A 521 -1.27 -27.57 4.29
C THR A 521 -1.61 -28.24 5.64
N ARG A 522 -2.04 -27.47 6.66
CA ARG A 522 -2.54 -28.00 7.95
C ARG A 522 -3.80 -28.86 7.82
N LEU A 523 -4.69 -28.53 6.88
CA LEU A 523 -5.90 -29.29 6.57
C LEU A 523 -5.66 -30.54 5.68
N GLY A 524 -4.44 -30.72 5.17
CA GLY A 524 -4.11 -31.78 4.20
C GLY A 524 -4.55 -31.49 2.76
N LEU A 525 -4.88 -30.23 2.44
CA LEU A 525 -5.24 -29.79 1.09
C LEU A 525 -3.98 -29.60 0.25
N GLY A 526 -3.73 -30.54 -0.67
CA GLY A 526 -2.48 -30.64 -1.44
C GLY A 526 -2.33 -29.68 -2.63
N GLU A 527 -3.24 -28.73 -2.83
CA GLU A 527 -3.29 -27.80 -3.97
C GLU A 527 -3.33 -26.36 -3.47
N VAL A 528 -2.82 -25.40 -4.25
CA VAL A 528 -2.99 -23.97 -3.94
C VAL A 528 -4.46 -23.58 -4.12
N GLY A 529 -5.08 -23.97 -5.23
CA GLY A 529 -6.47 -23.64 -5.53
C GLY A 529 -6.60 -22.25 -6.15
N VAL A 530 -5.84 -21.99 -7.22
CA VAL A 530 -5.96 -20.77 -8.03
C VAL A 530 -7.35 -20.72 -8.67
N ARG A 531 -8.17 -19.74 -8.30
CA ARG A 531 -9.54 -19.63 -8.81
C ARG A 531 -9.52 -19.17 -10.28
N PRO A 532 -10.23 -19.87 -11.19
CA PRO A 532 -10.29 -19.47 -12.59
C PRO A 532 -11.01 -18.14 -12.76
N LEU A 533 -10.65 -17.40 -13.82
CA LEU A 533 -11.44 -16.27 -14.28
C LEU A 533 -12.84 -16.78 -14.72
N PRO A 534 -13.95 -16.13 -14.34
CA PRO A 534 -15.27 -16.49 -14.84
C PRO A 534 -15.44 -16.04 -16.29
N GLU A 535 -16.14 -16.83 -17.10
CA GLU A 535 -16.57 -16.43 -18.45
C GLU A 535 -17.54 -15.24 -18.36
N PRO A 536 -17.27 -14.11 -19.04
CA PRO A 536 -18.18 -12.97 -19.01
C PRO A 536 -19.47 -13.24 -19.78
N SER A 537 -20.56 -12.61 -19.37
CA SER A 537 -21.84 -12.65 -20.07
C SER A 537 -21.82 -11.80 -21.33
N GLN A 538 -22.73 -12.11 -22.25
CA GLN A 538 -22.94 -11.30 -23.45
C GLN A 538 -23.54 -9.91 -23.13
N GLU A 539 -24.13 -9.74 -21.94
CA GLU A 539 -24.62 -8.46 -21.44
C GLU A 539 -23.46 -7.59 -20.93
N ALA A 540 -22.61 -8.14 -20.05
CA ALA A 540 -21.41 -7.47 -19.55
C ALA A 540 -20.47 -6.99 -20.68
N ARG A 541 -20.27 -7.80 -21.73
CA ARG A 541 -19.50 -7.37 -22.92
C ARG A 541 -20.12 -6.16 -23.64
N ARG A 542 -21.45 -6.06 -23.71
CA ARG A 542 -22.16 -4.92 -24.36
C ARG A 542 -22.14 -3.67 -23.49
N ASP A 543 -22.37 -3.83 -22.18
CA ASP A 543 -22.31 -2.74 -21.20
C ASP A 543 -20.92 -2.11 -21.20
N LEU A 544 -19.88 -2.94 -21.08
CA LEU A 544 -18.50 -2.49 -21.10
C LEU A 544 -18.16 -1.77 -22.41
N ALA A 545 -18.63 -2.27 -23.57
CA ALA A 545 -18.43 -1.61 -24.85
C ALA A 545 -19.08 -0.21 -24.95
N GLN A 546 -20.08 0.10 -24.12
CA GLN A 546 -20.71 1.43 -24.03
C GLN A 546 -20.05 2.37 -23.01
N MET A 547 -19.20 1.86 -22.10
CA MET A 547 -18.48 2.69 -21.14
C MET A 547 -17.34 3.45 -21.81
N ARG A 548 -17.37 4.79 -21.79
CA ARG A 548 -16.28 5.62 -22.36
C ARG A 548 -14.94 5.38 -21.67
N SER A 549 -14.93 5.04 -20.38
CA SER A 549 -13.74 4.60 -19.64
C SER A 549 -13.15 3.28 -20.17
N ALA A 550 -13.97 2.34 -20.65
CA ALA A 550 -13.50 1.12 -21.31
C ALA A 550 -13.09 1.36 -22.78
N GLN A 551 -13.79 2.26 -23.48
CA GLN A 551 -13.41 2.72 -24.82
C GLN A 551 -12.03 3.40 -24.78
N ALA A 552 -11.75 4.22 -23.77
CA ALA A 552 -10.42 4.78 -23.51
C ALA A 552 -9.33 3.71 -23.32
N VAL A 553 -9.61 2.63 -22.57
CA VAL A 553 -8.69 1.49 -22.44
C VAL A 553 -8.43 0.82 -23.80
N ARG A 554 -9.47 0.57 -24.60
CA ARG A 554 -9.33 0.00 -25.95
C ARG A 554 -8.50 0.90 -26.88
N LEU A 555 -8.80 2.19 -26.92
CA LEU A 555 -8.06 3.20 -27.67
C LEU A 555 -6.58 3.22 -27.28
N LEU A 556 -6.27 3.30 -25.98
CA LEU A 556 -4.91 3.33 -25.47
C LEU A 556 -4.14 2.05 -25.84
N ILE A 557 -4.80 0.88 -25.82
CA ILE A 557 -4.20 -0.38 -26.29
C ILE A 557 -3.88 -0.32 -27.79
N LYS A 558 -4.79 0.18 -28.65
CA LYS A 558 -4.51 0.36 -30.09
C LYS A 558 -3.48 1.47 -30.38
N ALA A 559 -3.29 2.42 -29.45
CA ALA A 559 -2.23 3.41 -29.51
C ALA A 559 -0.85 2.89 -29.04
N GLY A 560 -0.80 1.74 -28.33
CA GLY A 560 0.43 1.18 -27.74
C GLY A 560 0.74 1.68 -26.32
N GLU A 561 -0.22 2.30 -25.64
CA GLU A 561 -0.04 3.12 -24.43
C GLU A 561 -0.38 2.38 -23.13
N THR A 562 0.29 1.25 -22.86
CA THR A 562 -0.07 0.34 -21.76
C THR A 562 0.15 0.92 -20.35
N GLU A 563 1.11 1.82 -20.16
CA GLU A 563 1.27 2.53 -18.87
C GLU A 563 0.10 3.49 -18.58
N LEU A 564 -0.58 4.01 -19.62
CA LEU A 564 -1.74 4.90 -19.44
C LEU A 564 -3.03 4.15 -19.07
N ILE A 565 -3.16 2.85 -19.39
CA ILE A 565 -4.35 2.08 -18.98
C ILE A 565 -4.32 1.64 -17.52
N LEU A 566 -3.16 1.48 -16.88
CA LEU A 566 -3.05 0.92 -15.52
C LEU A 566 -3.99 1.60 -14.49
N PRO A 567 -4.16 2.94 -14.48
CA PRO A 567 -5.11 3.60 -13.58
C PRO A 567 -6.58 3.39 -13.92
N PHE A 568 -6.94 3.16 -15.20
CA PHE A 568 -8.28 2.69 -15.58
C PHE A 568 -8.53 1.31 -14.98
N LEU A 569 -7.59 0.37 -15.17
CA LEU A 569 -7.73 -1.00 -14.67
C LEU A 569 -7.89 -1.04 -13.14
N ALA A 570 -7.06 -0.29 -12.41
CA ALA A 570 -7.16 -0.18 -10.95
C ALA A 570 -8.48 0.48 -10.47
N GLY A 571 -8.96 1.51 -11.17
CA GLY A 571 -10.21 2.20 -10.85
C GLY A 571 -11.44 1.37 -11.16
N MET A 572 -11.50 0.77 -12.35
CA MET A 572 -12.61 -0.08 -12.79
C MET A 572 -12.69 -1.37 -11.96
N ALA A 573 -11.56 -1.95 -11.56
CA ALA A 573 -11.52 -3.08 -10.61
C ALA A 573 -12.08 -2.74 -9.21
N ALA A 574 -12.19 -1.46 -8.86
CA ALA A 574 -12.81 -1.00 -7.62
C ALA A 574 -14.32 -0.78 -7.73
N SER A 575 -14.84 -0.43 -8.91
CA SER A 575 -16.25 -0.03 -9.12
C SER A 575 -17.13 -1.10 -9.79
N LEU A 576 -16.57 -1.94 -10.66
CA LEU A 576 -17.33 -2.93 -11.43
C LEU A 576 -17.58 -4.22 -10.63
N ASP A 577 -18.63 -4.95 -11.02
CA ASP A 577 -18.91 -6.33 -10.59
C ASP A 577 -17.91 -7.35 -11.19
N ALA A 578 -18.08 -8.64 -10.96
CA ALA A 578 -17.15 -9.66 -11.46
C ALA A 578 -17.32 -9.99 -12.96
N ASP A 579 -18.53 -9.78 -13.51
CA ASP A 579 -18.90 -10.14 -14.88
C ASP A 579 -18.37 -9.07 -15.87
N ARG A 580 -18.62 -7.79 -15.56
CA ARG A 580 -18.04 -6.65 -16.30
C ARG A 580 -16.51 -6.57 -16.18
N LEU A 581 -15.91 -7.09 -15.10
CA LEU A 581 -14.44 -7.20 -14.98
C LEU A 581 -13.85 -8.37 -15.76
N ALA A 582 -14.60 -9.46 -15.96
CA ALA A 582 -14.16 -10.53 -16.85
C ALA A 582 -14.18 -10.05 -18.31
N ALA A 583 -15.22 -9.31 -18.71
CA ALA A 583 -15.26 -8.65 -20.00
C ALA A 583 -14.10 -7.63 -20.18
N LEU A 584 -13.65 -6.98 -19.10
CA LEU A 584 -12.47 -6.10 -19.13
C LEU A 584 -11.15 -6.88 -19.21
N ALA A 585 -11.07 -8.09 -18.67
CA ALA A 585 -9.91 -8.96 -18.80
C ALA A 585 -9.67 -9.36 -20.27
N GLU A 586 -10.73 -9.69 -21.03
CA GLU A 586 -10.65 -9.94 -22.48
C GLU A 586 -10.01 -8.74 -23.23
N VAL A 587 -10.35 -7.50 -22.82
CA VAL A 587 -9.75 -6.28 -23.41
C VAL A 587 -8.27 -6.17 -23.07
N VAL A 588 -7.89 -6.48 -21.82
CA VAL A 588 -6.50 -6.38 -21.36
C VAL A 588 -5.61 -7.47 -21.97
N GLU A 589 -6.17 -8.61 -22.34
CA GLU A 589 -5.45 -9.64 -23.11
C GLU A 589 -5.04 -9.14 -24.50
N GLU A 590 -5.83 -8.25 -25.14
CA GLU A 590 -5.43 -7.58 -26.39
C GLU A 590 -4.17 -6.71 -26.26
N ALA A 591 -3.78 -6.31 -25.04
CA ALA A 591 -2.58 -5.53 -24.79
C ALA A 591 -1.28 -6.36 -24.79
N ALA A 592 -1.39 -7.68 -24.62
CA ALA A 592 -0.25 -8.60 -24.42
C ALA A 592 0.74 -8.16 -23.31
N ASP A 593 0.26 -7.38 -22.33
CA ASP A 593 1.07 -6.73 -21.29
C ASP A 593 0.83 -7.38 -19.92
N ALA A 594 1.85 -8.04 -19.39
CA ALA A 594 1.77 -8.78 -18.11
C ALA A 594 1.53 -7.85 -16.91
N ARG A 595 2.00 -6.59 -16.96
CA ARG A 595 1.77 -5.61 -15.90
C ARG A 595 0.32 -5.16 -15.89
N ALA A 596 -0.27 -4.91 -17.05
CA ALA A 596 -1.70 -4.60 -17.18
C ALA A 596 -2.58 -5.74 -16.65
N THR A 597 -2.30 -6.99 -17.07
CA THR A 597 -3.01 -8.19 -16.56
C THR A 597 -2.88 -8.31 -15.04
N LEU A 598 -1.66 -8.17 -14.50
CA LEU A 598 -1.39 -8.21 -13.05
C LEU A 598 -2.14 -7.12 -12.29
N VAL A 599 -2.15 -5.88 -12.78
CA VAL A 599 -2.83 -4.75 -12.10
C VAL A 599 -4.33 -4.98 -12.03
N LEU A 600 -4.98 -5.38 -13.13
CA LEU A 600 -6.41 -5.72 -13.14
C LEU A 600 -6.70 -6.88 -12.17
N GLY A 601 -5.99 -7.99 -12.32
CA GLY A 601 -6.24 -9.19 -11.54
C GLY A 601 -5.99 -8.99 -10.05
N LYS A 602 -4.89 -8.33 -9.67
CA LYS A 602 -4.57 -8.01 -8.27
C LYS A 602 -5.65 -7.10 -7.67
N ALA A 603 -6.02 -6.01 -8.35
CA ALA A 603 -7.01 -5.06 -7.83
C ALA A 603 -8.41 -5.68 -7.65
N ALA A 604 -8.77 -6.67 -8.49
CA ALA A 604 -9.99 -7.45 -8.36
C ALA A 604 -9.89 -8.51 -7.24
N ALA A 605 -8.78 -9.26 -7.15
CA ALA A 605 -8.57 -10.32 -6.18
C ALA A 605 -8.47 -9.80 -4.73
N HIS A 606 -7.89 -8.62 -4.50
CA HIS A 606 -7.92 -7.95 -3.18
C HIS A 606 -9.36 -7.70 -2.69
N ARG A 607 -10.33 -7.56 -3.60
CA ARG A 607 -11.77 -7.40 -3.30
C ARG A 607 -12.53 -8.73 -3.29
N GLY A 608 -11.83 -9.85 -3.09
CA GLY A 608 -12.39 -11.20 -2.98
C GLY A 608 -12.83 -11.84 -4.30
N LYS A 609 -12.86 -11.10 -5.42
CA LYS A 609 -13.31 -11.60 -6.73
C LYS A 609 -12.40 -12.75 -7.22
N PRO A 610 -12.91 -13.73 -7.99
CA PRO A 610 -12.13 -14.86 -8.52
C PRO A 610 -11.25 -14.43 -9.70
N PHE A 611 -10.21 -13.65 -9.41
CA PHE A 611 -9.30 -13.04 -10.40
C PHE A 611 -7.85 -13.50 -10.16
N ASP A 612 -7.66 -14.68 -9.59
CA ASP A 612 -6.34 -15.23 -9.27
C ASP A 612 -5.53 -15.52 -10.55
N VAL A 613 -6.18 -15.95 -11.63
CA VAL A 613 -5.55 -16.13 -12.95
C VAL A 613 -4.88 -14.84 -13.45
N PRO A 614 -5.58 -13.71 -13.68
CA PRO A 614 -4.91 -12.47 -14.09
C PRO A 614 -3.98 -11.88 -13.01
N ALA A 615 -4.20 -12.16 -11.72
CA ALA A 615 -3.32 -11.68 -10.64
C ALA A 615 -1.91 -12.32 -10.64
N PHE A 616 -1.66 -13.33 -11.47
CA PHE A 616 -0.42 -14.09 -11.56
C PHE A 616 -0.09 -14.47 -13.03
N PRO A 617 0.21 -13.50 -13.91
CA PRO A 617 0.40 -13.74 -15.34
C PRO A 617 1.62 -14.64 -15.62
N THR A 618 1.44 -15.61 -16.52
CA THR A 618 2.45 -16.61 -16.90
C THR A 618 3.33 -16.18 -18.08
N PHE A 619 3.40 -14.87 -18.36
CA PHE A 619 4.17 -14.26 -19.45
C PHE A 619 4.80 -12.95 -18.97
N GLY A 620 5.52 -12.23 -19.84
CA GLY A 620 6.20 -10.96 -19.49
C GLY A 620 7.63 -11.13 -18.98
N ILE A 621 8.12 -12.37 -18.85
CA ILE A 621 9.54 -12.68 -18.69
C ILE A 621 10.00 -13.39 -19.98
N PRO A 622 11.07 -12.93 -20.65
CA PRO A 622 11.64 -13.64 -21.80
C PRO A 622 12.17 -15.02 -21.42
N ASP A 623 12.26 -15.93 -22.40
CA ASP A 623 12.89 -17.23 -22.19
C ASP A 623 14.37 -17.10 -21.81
N ILE A 624 14.77 -17.77 -20.73
CA ILE A 624 16.10 -17.70 -20.11
C ILE A 624 16.46 -19.03 -19.44
N ASP A 625 17.76 -19.27 -19.25
CA ASP A 625 18.26 -20.40 -18.46
C ASP A 625 17.79 -20.34 -16.99
N THR A 626 16.95 -21.31 -16.61
CA THR A 626 16.45 -21.49 -15.23
C THR A 626 17.21 -22.56 -14.44
N THR A 627 18.38 -23.02 -14.91
CA THR A 627 19.18 -24.04 -14.21
C THR A 627 19.66 -23.57 -12.82
N ALA A 628 19.86 -22.26 -12.64
CA ALA A 628 20.28 -21.68 -11.36
C ALA A 628 19.15 -21.57 -10.31
N ILE A 629 17.90 -21.40 -10.74
CA ILE A 629 16.73 -21.30 -9.87
C ILE A 629 15.44 -21.54 -10.67
N GLU A 630 14.48 -22.27 -10.09
CA GLU A 630 13.23 -22.68 -10.74
C GLU A 630 12.43 -21.48 -11.32
N GLY A 631 11.92 -21.62 -12.56
CA GLY A 631 11.16 -20.59 -13.27
C GLY A 631 10.04 -19.93 -12.44
N PRO A 632 9.20 -20.69 -11.71
CA PRO A 632 8.21 -20.12 -10.80
C PRO A 632 8.75 -19.14 -9.74
N MET A 633 9.99 -19.31 -9.28
CA MET A 633 10.65 -18.36 -8.37
C MET A 633 11.02 -17.05 -9.08
N ILE A 634 11.45 -17.12 -10.34
CA ILE A 634 11.80 -15.94 -11.15
C ILE A 634 10.53 -15.09 -11.39
N TYR A 635 9.40 -15.74 -11.67
CA TYR A 635 8.08 -15.10 -11.73
C TYR A 635 7.64 -14.54 -10.36
N ALA A 636 7.84 -15.29 -9.27
CA ALA A 636 7.48 -14.86 -7.92
C ALA A 636 8.22 -13.60 -7.45
N ILE A 637 9.51 -13.50 -7.79
CA ILE A 637 10.36 -12.32 -7.53
C ILE A 637 9.98 -11.17 -8.47
N THR A 638 9.89 -11.41 -9.78
CA THR A 638 9.57 -10.36 -10.78
C THR A 638 8.22 -9.69 -10.50
N ARG A 639 7.21 -10.46 -10.09
CA ARG A 639 5.90 -9.95 -9.64
C ARG A 639 6.03 -8.99 -8.45
N GLN A 640 6.96 -9.26 -7.55
CA GLN A 640 7.16 -8.50 -6.30
C GLN A 640 8.10 -7.29 -6.46
N GLU A 641 9.09 -7.38 -7.35
CA GLU A 641 10.12 -6.35 -7.55
C GLU A 641 9.70 -5.25 -8.54
N SER A 642 9.11 -5.62 -9.68
CA SER A 642 8.82 -4.68 -10.78
C SER A 642 7.37 -4.70 -11.25
N ALA A 643 6.55 -5.63 -10.74
CA ALA A 643 5.24 -5.93 -11.32
C ALA A 643 5.31 -6.19 -12.85
N PHE A 644 6.38 -6.87 -13.31
CA PHE A 644 6.75 -7.12 -14.71
C PHE A 644 7.20 -5.90 -15.54
N ASN A 645 7.42 -4.73 -14.94
CA ASN A 645 7.99 -3.59 -15.66
C ASN A 645 9.50 -3.77 -15.92
N GLY A 646 9.86 -4.13 -17.15
CA GLY A 646 11.25 -4.27 -17.59
C GLY A 646 12.09 -2.99 -17.55
N GLN A 647 11.47 -1.80 -17.58
CA GLN A 647 12.13 -0.49 -17.49
C GLN A 647 12.18 0.07 -16.06
N ALA A 648 11.66 -0.63 -15.04
CA ALA A 648 11.55 -0.10 -13.68
C ALA A 648 12.89 0.34 -13.09
N VAL A 649 12.93 1.55 -12.51
CA VAL A 649 14.06 2.05 -11.71
C VAL A 649 13.55 2.55 -10.36
N SER A 650 14.01 1.96 -9.26
CA SER A 650 13.63 2.41 -7.91
C SER A 650 14.36 3.69 -7.50
N HIS A 651 13.88 4.36 -6.45
CA HIS A 651 14.55 5.54 -5.87
C HIS A 651 16.00 5.23 -5.40
N ALA A 652 16.26 4.00 -4.95
CA ALA A 652 17.60 3.53 -4.58
C ALA A 652 18.51 3.20 -5.80
N GLY A 653 17.97 3.25 -7.01
CA GLY A 653 18.70 2.97 -8.26
C GLY A 653 18.76 1.49 -8.66
N ALA A 654 17.92 0.64 -8.06
CA ALA A 654 17.70 -0.75 -8.52
C ALA A 654 16.99 -0.76 -9.87
N ARG A 655 17.18 -1.81 -10.70
CA ARG A 655 16.81 -1.78 -12.13
C ARG A 655 16.16 -3.05 -12.68
N GLY A 656 15.17 -2.85 -13.56
CA GLY A 656 14.50 -3.83 -14.41
C GLY A 656 13.65 -4.87 -13.69
N LEU A 657 13.33 -5.96 -14.41
CA LEU A 657 12.37 -7.00 -13.98
C LEU A 657 12.59 -7.51 -12.54
N MET A 658 13.84 -7.77 -12.17
CA MET A 658 14.21 -8.30 -10.85
C MET A 658 14.91 -7.28 -9.94
N GLN A 659 14.74 -5.97 -10.22
CA GLN A 659 15.31 -4.84 -9.45
C GLN A 659 16.75 -5.06 -8.98
N LEU A 660 17.66 -5.31 -9.93
CA LEU A 660 19.07 -5.47 -9.61
C LEU A 660 19.73 -4.12 -9.32
N MET A 661 20.38 -4.03 -8.15
CA MET A 661 21.32 -2.93 -7.86
C MET A 661 22.53 -3.02 -8.81
N PRO A 662 23.01 -1.90 -9.40
CA PRO A 662 24.13 -1.90 -10.34
C PRO A 662 25.43 -2.52 -9.80
N ALA A 663 25.67 -2.46 -8.49
CA ALA A 663 26.80 -3.13 -7.85
C ALA A 663 26.66 -4.65 -7.88
N THR A 664 25.51 -5.18 -7.44
CA THR A 664 25.16 -6.60 -7.45
C THR A 664 25.21 -7.17 -8.87
N ALA A 665 24.55 -6.51 -9.83
CA ALA A 665 24.55 -6.93 -11.23
C ALA A 665 25.96 -7.08 -11.82
N ARG A 666 26.87 -6.15 -11.50
CA ARG A 666 28.28 -6.20 -11.93
C ARG A 666 29.07 -7.33 -11.28
N GLU A 667 28.76 -7.67 -10.03
CA GLU A 667 29.40 -8.75 -9.30
C GLU A 667 28.91 -10.13 -9.79
N THR A 668 27.60 -10.31 -9.99
CA THR A 668 27.02 -11.51 -10.59
C THR A 668 27.45 -11.68 -12.05
N ALA A 669 27.46 -10.61 -12.87
CA ALA A 669 27.95 -10.69 -14.24
C ALA A 669 29.42 -11.15 -14.30
N ARG A 670 30.29 -10.60 -13.44
CA ARG A 670 31.68 -11.06 -13.30
C ARG A 670 31.76 -12.53 -12.86
N GLY A 671 30.95 -12.94 -11.88
CA GLY A 671 30.89 -14.33 -11.39
C GLY A 671 30.40 -15.33 -12.44
N ALA A 672 29.54 -14.89 -13.36
CA ALA A 672 29.02 -15.67 -14.48
C ALA A 672 29.86 -15.57 -15.77
N GLY A 673 30.96 -14.81 -15.78
CA GLY A 673 31.77 -14.57 -16.99
C GLY A 673 31.07 -13.73 -18.07
N LEU A 674 29.99 -13.01 -17.73
CA LEU A 674 29.20 -12.19 -18.64
C LEU A 674 29.73 -10.75 -18.71
N PRO A 675 29.66 -10.09 -19.88
CA PRO A 675 29.96 -8.66 -19.99
C PRO A 675 28.94 -7.84 -19.20
N TYR A 676 29.43 -6.94 -18.35
CA TYR A 676 28.56 -6.05 -17.56
C TYR A 676 28.23 -4.76 -18.33
N ASP A 677 26.93 -4.55 -18.52
CA ASP A 677 26.30 -3.33 -19.01
C ASP A 677 25.22 -2.89 -18.01
N VAL A 678 25.14 -1.59 -17.71
CA VAL A 678 24.17 -0.98 -16.78
C VAL A 678 22.89 -0.48 -17.45
N THR A 679 22.95 -0.18 -18.76
CA THR A 679 21.83 0.25 -19.59
C THR A 679 20.97 -0.94 -19.98
N ARG A 680 21.60 -2.09 -20.24
CA ARG A 680 20.90 -3.37 -20.45
C ARG A 680 20.13 -3.87 -19.23
N LEU A 681 20.38 -3.33 -18.03
CA LEU A 681 19.54 -3.66 -16.86
C LEU A 681 18.09 -3.16 -16.98
N THR A 682 17.79 -2.23 -17.90
CA THR A 682 16.42 -1.82 -18.22
C THR A 682 16.08 -2.11 -19.69
N SER A 683 16.98 -1.80 -20.62
CA SER A 683 16.74 -2.01 -22.07
C SER A 683 16.73 -3.47 -22.54
N ASP A 684 17.20 -4.42 -21.73
CA ASP A 684 17.25 -5.86 -22.07
C ASP A 684 16.69 -6.70 -20.91
N PRO A 685 15.37 -6.96 -20.89
CA PRO A 685 14.71 -7.73 -19.83
C PRO A 685 15.26 -9.15 -19.67
N ALA A 686 15.75 -9.78 -20.74
CA ALA A 686 16.32 -11.13 -20.69
C ALA A 686 17.70 -11.14 -20.00
N TYR A 687 18.53 -10.13 -20.27
CA TYR A 687 19.78 -9.92 -19.54
C TYR A 687 19.54 -9.59 -18.06
N ASN A 688 18.54 -8.76 -17.75
CA ASN A 688 18.15 -8.48 -16.36
C ASN A 688 17.71 -9.76 -15.61
N ALA A 689 16.74 -10.49 -16.18
CA ALA A 689 16.19 -11.69 -15.56
C ALA A 689 17.24 -12.81 -15.40
N ARG A 690 18.11 -13.02 -16.40
CA ARG A 690 19.22 -14.00 -16.30
C ARG A 690 20.20 -13.65 -15.17
N LEU A 691 20.55 -12.37 -14.99
CA LEU A 691 21.41 -11.95 -13.87
C LEU A 691 20.68 -12.08 -12.52
N GLY A 692 19.39 -11.77 -12.44
CA GLY A 692 18.60 -11.90 -11.21
C GLY A 692 18.41 -13.35 -10.78
N ALA A 693 18.05 -14.23 -11.72
CA ALA A 693 17.97 -15.67 -11.52
C ALA A 693 19.31 -16.26 -11.04
N ARG A 694 20.42 -15.85 -11.67
CA ARG A 694 21.77 -16.26 -11.26
C ARG A 694 22.12 -15.76 -9.85
N HIS A 695 21.86 -14.50 -9.53
CA HIS A 695 22.13 -13.95 -8.20
C HIS A 695 21.31 -14.64 -7.10
N LEU A 696 20.04 -14.96 -7.38
CA LEU A 696 19.18 -15.68 -6.46
C LEU A 696 19.67 -17.12 -6.23
N GLY A 697 20.13 -17.82 -7.28
CA GLY A 697 20.82 -19.11 -7.14
C GLY A 697 22.05 -19.02 -6.22
N GLU A 698 22.91 -18.00 -6.41
CA GLU A 698 24.08 -17.73 -5.57
C GLU A 698 23.72 -17.42 -4.09
N LEU A 699 22.51 -16.90 -3.83
CA LEU A 699 21.97 -16.74 -2.47
C LEU A 699 21.42 -18.06 -1.92
N VAL A 700 20.73 -18.87 -2.72
CA VAL A 700 20.24 -20.20 -2.32
C VAL A 700 21.41 -21.10 -1.95
N ASP A 701 22.47 -21.16 -2.76
CA ASP A 701 23.70 -21.92 -2.49
C ASP A 701 24.40 -21.43 -1.21
N ARG A 702 24.56 -20.10 -1.05
CA ARG A 702 25.12 -19.48 0.17
C ARG A 702 24.40 -19.92 1.44
N TRP A 703 23.09 -20.14 1.37
CA TRP A 703 22.27 -20.60 2.48
C TRP A 703 21.96 -22.10 2.46
N GLY A 704 22.71 -22.90 1.70
CA GLY A 704 22.61 -24.35 1.69
C GLY A 704 21.25 -24.86 1.22
N GLY A 705 20.63 -24.18 0.25
CA GLY A 705 19.32 -24.52 -0.30
C GLY A 705 18.14 -23.80 0.35
N SER A 706 18.33 -22.99 1.41
CA SER A 706 17.21 -22.40 2.15
C SER A 706 16.60 -21.18 1.46
N TYR A 707 15.34 -21.31 1.04
CA TYR A 707 14.59 -20.26 0.36
C TYR A 707 14.25 -19.09 1.29
N VAL A 708 13.84 -19.34 2.53
CA VAL A 708 13.58 -18.28 3.54
C VAL A 708 14.79 -17.34 3.68
N LEU A 709 16.00 -17.90 3.84
CA LEU A 709 17.22 -17.12 4.02
C LEU A 709 17.70 -16.44 2.73
N ALA A 710 17.51 -17.08 1.57
CA ALA A 710 17.86 -16.52 0.27
C ALA A 710 16.96 -15.34 -0.12
N ILE A 711 15.63 -15.50 -0.01
CA ILE A 711 14.63 -14.45 -0.28
C ILE A 711 14.84 -13.26 0.67
N ALA A 712 15.00 -13.51 1.97
CA ALA A 712 15.32 -12.46 2.94
C ALA A 712 16.65 -11.75 2.62
N SER A 713 17.63 -12.47 2.04
CA SER A 713 18.91 -11.88 1.63
C SER A 713 18.87 -11.11 0.32
N TYR A 714 17.88 -11.37 -0.54
CA TYR A 714 17.70 -10.64 -1.79
C TYR A 714 17.27 -9.20 -1.49
N ASN A 715 16.25 -9.04 -0.65
CA ASN A 715 15.74 -7.73 -0.21
C ASN A 715 16.65 -7.05 0.85
N ALA A 716 16.98 -7.72 1.97
CA ALA A 716 17.69 -7.06 3.08
C ALA A 716 19.22 -7.26 3.11
N GLY A 717 19.77 -8.00 2.14
CA GLY A 717 21.19 -8.33 2.04
C GLY A 717 21.64 -9.45 3.02
N PRO A 718 22.59 -10.33 2.62
CA PRO A 718 23.10 -11.40 3.50
C PRO A 718 23.71 -10.92 4.82
N GLY A 719 24.08 -9.64 4.93
CA GLY A 719 24.63 -9.04 6.13
C GLY A 719 23.63 -8.93 7.27
N ASN A 720 22.37 -8.57 6.99
CA ASN A 720 21.33 -8.46 8.00
C ASN A 720 20.78 -9.84 8.39
N VAL A 721 20.58 -10.73 7.40
CA VAL A 721 20.16 -12.12 7.65
C VAL A 721 21.14 -12.86 8.58
N ARG A 722 22.46 -12.62 8.49
CA ARG A 722 23.42 -13.17 9.47
C ARG A 722 23.17 -12.68 10.91
N LYS A 723 22.77 -11.41 11.11
CA LYS A 723 22.44 -10.89 12.45
C LYS A 723 21.18 -11.55 12.99
N TRP A 724 20.15 -11.71 12.14
CA TRP A 724 18.89 -12.35 12.53
C TRP A 724 19.06 -13.83 12.87
N ILE A 725 19.92 -14.57 12.15
CA ILE A 725 20.31 -15.94 12.53
C ILE A 725 21.04 -15.95 13.89
N ALA A 726 21.91 -14.99 14.15
CA ALA A 726 22.64 -14.92 15.43
C ALA A 726 21.73 -14.56 16.62
N ALA A 727 20.71 -13.72 16.40
CA ALA A 727 19.78 -13.31 17.45
C ALA A 727 18.62 -14.30 17.67
N TYR A 728 18.13 -14.97 16.61
CA TYR A 728 16.88 -15.75 16.64
C TYR A 728 17.07 -17.25 16.40
N GLY A 729 18.31 -17.69 16.14
CA GLY A 729 18.60 -19.04 15.67
C GLY A 729 18.46 -19.19 14.16
N ASP A 730 18.94 -20.32 13.64
CA ASP A 730 18.89 -20.67 12.22
C ASP A 730 17.57 -21.39 11.90
N PRO A 731 16.72 -20.91 10.97
CA PRO A 731 15.47 -21.59 10.59
C PRO A 731 15.70 -22.95 9.91
N ARG A 732 16.94 -23.23 9.49
CA ARG A 732 17.39 -24.57 9.03
C ARG A 732 17.66 -25.54 10.18
N SER A 733 17.40 -25.14 11.43
CA SER A 733 17.31 -26.04 12.58
C SER A 733 15.89 -26.61 12.70
N PRO A 734 15.70 -27.89 13.09
CA PRO A 734 14.38 -28.41 13.44
C PRO A 734 13.81 -27.74 14.70
N ASN A 735 14.66 -27.18 15.56
CA ASN A 735 14.26 -26.55 16.82
C ASN A 735 13.75 -25.10 16.66
N ILE A 736 13.78 -24.56 15.44
CA ILE A 736 13.27 -23.22 15.11
C ILE A 736 12.04 -23.37 14.21
N ASP A 737 10.90 -22.85 14.67
CA ASP A 737 9.69 -22.70 13.86
C ASP A 737 9.97 -21.62 12.78
N ALA A 738 9.92 -22.02 11.51
CA ALA A 738 10.27 -21.14 10.40
C ALA A 738 9.26 -19.99 10.22
N ILE A 739 8.00 -20.17 10.65
CA ILE A 739 6.95 -19.16 10.58
C ILE A 739 7.20 -18.10 11.67
N ASP A 740 7.56 -18.53 12.88
CA ASP A 740 8.01 -17.61 13.94
C ASP A 740 9.29 -16.86 13.53
N TRP A 741 10.24 -17.53 12.87
CA TRP A 741 11.47 -16.87 12.40
C TRP A 741 11.17 -15.77 11.38
N VAL A 742 10.22 -16.01 10.46
CA VAL A 742 9.75 -14.98 9.51
C VAL A 742 9.09 -13.81 10.26
N GLU A 743 8.18 -14.05 11.21
CA GLU A 743 7.55 -12.97 12.00
C GLU A 743 8.55 -12.21 12.90
N ARG A 744 9.68 -12.84 13.28
CA ARG A 744 10.83 -12.18 13.92
C ARG A 744 11.68 -11.31 13.01
N ILE A 745 11.61 -11.44 11.68
CA ILE A 745 12.32 -10.53 10.75
C ILE A 745 11.96 -9.08 11.15
N PRO A 746 12.92 -8.23 11.57
CA PRO A 746 12.60 -6.95 12.18
C PRO A 746 11.99 -5.98 11.18
N PHE A 747 12.58 -5.91 9.98
CA PHE A 747 12.08 -5.06 8.89
C PHE A 747 10.72 -5.55 8.41
N SER A 748 9.69 -4.71 8.48
CA SER A 748 8.36 -5.06 7.97
C SER A 748 8.35 -5.30 6.45
N GLU A 749 9.10 -4.48 5.68
CA GLU A 749 9.30 -4.67 4.23
C GLU A 749 9.80 -6.09 3.94
N THR A 750 10.89 -6.53 4.59
CA THR A 750 11.49 -7.85 4.35
C THR A 750 10.62 -9.00 4.86
N ARG A 751 9.94 -8.84 6.00
CA ARG A 751 8.98 -9.84 6.52
C ARG A 751 7.87 -10.09 5.50
N ASN A 752 7.25 -9.01 5.04
CA ASN A 752 6.18 -9.07 4.06
C ASN A 752 6.68 -9.62 2.73
N TYR A 753 7.86 -9.20 2.26
CA TYR A 753 8.52 -9.68 1.05
C TYR A 753 8.76 -11.20 1.08
N VAL A 754 9.26 -11.76 2.19
CA VAL A 754 9.46 -13.22 2.33
C VAL A 754 8.12 -13.97 2.24
N GLN A 755 7.07 -13.46 2.88
CA GLN A 755 5.72 -14.04 2.77
C GLN A 755 5.17 -13.93 1.33
N ARG A 756 5.31 -12.76 0.67
CA ARG A 756 4.88 -12.53 -0.72
C ARG A 756 5.58 -13.46 -1.72
N VAL A 757 6.89 -13.62 -1.63
CA VAL A 757 7.61 -14.47 -2.60
C VAL A 757 7.29 -15.94 -2.38
N LEU A 758 7.12 -16.40 -1.13
CA LEU A 758 6.75 -17.78 -0.84
C LEU A 758 5.31 -18.12 -1.24
N GLU A 759 4.34 -17.23 -1.07
CA GLU A 759 2.95 -17.45 -1.55
C GLU A 759 2.89 -17.40 -3.10
N ASN A 760 3.63 -16.46 -3.72
CA ASN A 760 3.71 -16.33 -5.17
C ASN A 760 4.31 -17.58 -5.83
N LEU A 761 5.35 -18.16 -5.20
CA LEU A 761 6.06 -19.33 -5.70
C LEU A 761 5.12 -20.53 -5.89
N GLN A 762 4.21 -20.79 -4.94
CA GLN A 762 3.28 -21.92 -5.06
C GLN A 762 2.26 -21.67 -6.18
N VAL A 763 1.71 -20.45 -6.27
CA VAL A 763 0.79 -20.07 -7.35
C VAL A 763 1.45 -20.22 -8.72
N TYR A 764 2.69 -19.77 -8.89
CA TYR A 764 3.39 -19.92 -10.16
C TYR A 764 3.75 -21.36 -10.50
N ARG A 765 4.03 -22.23 -9.52
CA ARG A 765 4.19 -23.68 -9.75
C ARG A 765 2.89 -24.34 -10.21
N GLU A 766 1.76 -24.01 -9.59
CA GLU A 766 0.45 -24.51 -10.03
C GLU A 766 0.11 -24.02 -11.45
N ARG A 767 0.38 -22.74 -11.75
CA ARG A 767 0.07 -22.13 -13.06
C ARG A 767 1.02 -22.53 -14.20
N LEU A 768 2.31 -22.72 -13.95
CA LEU A 768 3.32 -23.02 -14.98
C LEU A 768 3.55 -24.53 -15.15
N ASP A 769 3.71 -25.27 -14.05
CA ASP A 769 4.08 -26.69 -14.10
C ASP A 769 2.87 -27.63 -14.17
N GLN A 770 1.70 -27.17 -13.70
CA GLN A 770 0.41 -27.87 -13.64
C GLN A 770 0.42 -29.24 -12.91
N LYS A 771 1.49 -29.53 -12.16
CA LYS A 771 1.78 -30.85 -11.56
C LYS A 771 2.26 -30.78 -10.10
N THR A 772 2.38 -29.57 -9.56
CA THR A 772 3.09 -29.32 -8.31
C THR A 772 2.09 -29.16 -7.16
N ALA A 773 2.03 -30.16 -6.29
CA ALA A 773 1.32 -30.06 -5.02
C ALA A 773 1.85 -28.89 -4.18
N LEU A 774 1.04 -28.35 -3.27
CA LEU A 774 1.39 -27.23 -2.40
C LEU A 774 2.61 -27.55 -1.52
N LEU A 775 3.76 -26.90 -1.77
CA LEU A 775 5.04 -27.21 -1.10
C LEU A 775 5.47 -26.20 -0.03
N ILE A 776 4.60 -25.28 0.42
CA ILE A 776 5.02 -24.13 1.26
C ILE A 776 5.76 -24.54 2.54
N GLU A 777 5.28 -25.53 3.30
CA GLU A 777 5.98 -26.04 4.50
C GLU A 777 7.32 -26.72 4.14
N LYS A 778 7.45 -27.30 2.94
CA LYS A 778 8.70 -27.89 2.44
C LYS A 778 9.71 -26.81 2.05
N ASP A 779 9.29 -25.68 1.47
CA ASP A 779 10.19 -24.56 1.16
C ASP A 779 10.63 -23.81 2.43
N LEU A 780 9.72 -23.63 3.40
CA LEU A 780 10.02 -23.13 4.75
C LEU A 780 11.04 -24.00 5.49
N HIS A 781 11.16 -25.27 5.12
CA HIS A 781 12.09 -26.24 5.72
C HIS A 781 13.23 -26.63 4.77
N ARG A 782 13.36 -25.96 3.62
CA ARG A 782 14.41 -26.23 2.63
C ARG A 782 15.78 -25.81 3.18
N GLY A 783 16.80 -26.61 2.89
CA GLY A 783 18.14 -26.42 3.44
C GLY A 783 18.30 -26.79 4.92
N ARG A 784 17.28 -27.35 5.58
CA ARG A 784 17.48 -28.10 6.83
C ARG A 784 18.48 -29.22 6.58
N ARG A 785 19.52 -29.30 7.41
CA ARG A 785 20.40 -30.48 7.43
C ARG A 785 19.61 -31.65 8.02
N ALA A 786 19.81 -32.86 7.49
CA ALA A 786 19.38 -34.06 8.21
C ALA A 786 20.08 -34.09 9.57
N SER A 787 19.38 -34.57 10.60
CA SER A 787 20.03 -34.90 11.87
C SER A 787 21.12 -35.96 11.63
N PRO A 788 22.31 -35.81 12.24
CA PRO A 788 23.38 -36.80 12.14
C PRO A 788 23.04 -38.09 12.91
#